data_AF-A0A1S0U0D3-F1
#
_entry.id   AF-A0A1S0U0D3-F1
#
_cell.length_a   1.000
_cell.length_b   1.000
_cell.length_c   1.000
_cell.angle_alpha   90.00
_cell.angle_beta   90.00
_cell.angle_gamma   90.00
#
_symmetry.space_group_name_H-M   'P 1'
#
loop_
_entity.id
_entity.type
_entity.pdbx_description
1 polymer ?
#
loop_
_entity_poly.entity_id
_entity_poly.type
_entity_poly.pdbx_seq_one_letter_code
_entity_poly.pdbx_strand_id
1 'polypeptide(L)'
;MENAEVNALLKIIGLQYRLKYDKDEDMKTLRYGKIMVMADQDQDGSHIKGLVINFIHYNWPALVRRNFVEEFITPIVKATKGKEEISFFSLPEYKEWLNNTENWKTYRIKYYKGLGTSTSKEAKEYFMDMRRHRIQFRYSGEEDDQALDMAFSKKKIEERKIWLTNWMAERRSRREDGLTEEYLYDKDTHVVSFKDFVNKELVLFSNCDNERSIPSLVDGLKPGQRKVLFTCFKRADKKEVKVAQLAGAVGEMSAYHHGEASLMSTIVNLAQDFVGSNNINLLLPIGQFGTRLQGGKDSASPRYIFTQLNPVTKALFPSIDENVLRFLYEENQKIEPEWYCPVIPTVLVNGTEGIGTAWSTKVPCYNPREIVDNMRALIDGKEPKTFGKKNSIPWYKHFRGTIEQLDDQRFICNGEVAIINNETIEITELPIRTWTQTYKEAVLVPMMDGNDKQPAVITDFKEYHTDTTVKFVVKMSSDKLRASKEEGLHKVFKLQSVINTTSMVLFDPFGYLRRFENVTDICKEFFEIRKKKYIERKSFQEGLLRAQSERLSNQARFILAKIKGEILIENKRKATIVEQLIKMSFKPDPVKKWKEERKKQELMMLGEVAQDEDEEEQEENEEDTHQSKELAAKLSDYDYLVGMAILKLSEEEKDKLLKESETKLSELKLLEEMTWADLWNNDLNCFLTELEKQEAKEQADLDIQIKNAAKNYTLMLAALVEKSPYWSS
;
A
#
# COMPACT_ATOMS: atom_id res chain seq x y z
N MET A 1 -11.09 34.16 7.96
CA MET A 1 -10.73 35.36 7.18
C MET A 1 -9.39 35.20 6.44
N GLU A 2 -8.47 34.35 6.91
CA GLU A 2 -7.15 34.16 6.27
C GLU A 2 -7.18 33.32 4.99
N ASN A 3 -8.22 32.51 4.76
CA ASN A 3 -8.33 31.70 3.54
C ASN A 3 -8.66 32.59 2.32
N ALA A 4 -7.66 32.79 1.46
CA ALA A 4 -7.75 33.65 0.28
C ALA A 4 -8.77 33.15 -0.76
N GLU A 5 -8.90 31.82 -0.92
CA GLU A 5 -9.78 31.20 -1.91
C GLU A 5 -11.26 31.35 -1.54
N VAL A 6 -11.60 31.11 -0.27
CA VAL A 6 -12.94 31.40 0.25
C VAL A 6 -13.28 32.88 0.08
N ASN A 7 -12.35 33.78 0.39
CA ASN A 7 -12.58 35.21 0.19
C ASN A 7 -12.80 35.58 -1.28
N ALA A 8 -12.13 34.91 -2.22
CA ALA A 8 -12.33 35.11 -3.64
C ALA A 8 -13.74 34.64 -4.07
N LEU A 9 -14.16 33.44 -3.64
CA LEU A 9 -15.51 32.92 -3.90
C LEU A 9 -16.60 33.88 -3.42
N LEU A 10 -16.48 34.39 -2.19
CA LEU A 10 -17.43 35.37 -1.64
C LEU A 10 -17.57 36.60 -2.54
N LYS A 11 -16.43 37.16 -2.99
CA LYS A 11 -16.40 38.36 -3.84
C LYS A 11 -16.97 38.11 -5.23
N ILE A 12 -16.66 36.96 -5.84
CA ILE A 12 -17.12 36.60 -7.19
C ILE A 12 -18.63 36.37 -7.18
N ILE A 13 -19.13 35.59 -6.22
CA ILE A 13 -20.56 35.25 -6.13
C ILE A 13 -21.38 36.40 -5.56
N GLY A 14 -20.76 37.28 -4.77
CA GLY A 14 -21.44 38.37 -4.06
C GLY A 14 -22.02 37.95 -2.70
N LEU A 15 -21.53 36.85 -2.12
CA LEU A 15 -21.98 36.34 -0.83
C LEU A 15 -21.53 37.24 0.32
N GLN A 16 -22.40 37.37 1.32
CA GLN A 16 -22.23 38.23 2.48
C GLN A 16 -22.68 37.47 3.73
N TYR A 17 -21.79 37.31 4.72
CA TYR A 17 -22.07 36.59 5.97
C TYR A 17 -23.23 37.18 6.78
N ARG A 18 -23.52 38.47 6.61
CA ARG A 18 -24.62 39.16 7.33
C ARG A 18 -26.01 38.84 6.78
N LEU A 19 -26.11 38.34 5.55
CA LEU A 19 -27.38 38.01 4.90
C LEU A 19 -27.67 36.52 5.03
N LYS A 20 -28.94 36.16 5.23
CA LYS A 20 -29.38 34.76 5.33
C LYS A 20 -29.83 34.17 4.00
N TYR A 21 -30.18 35.00 3.02
CA TYR A 21 -30.71 34.60 1.70
C TYR A 21 -32.05 33.83 1.75
N ASP A 22 -32.84 34.09 2.79
CA ASP A 22 -34.20 33.56 2.93
C ASP A 22 -35.20 34.31 2.03
N LYS A 23 -34.91 35.56 1.67
CA LYS A 23 -35.79 36.44 0.89
C LYS A 23 -35.29 36.63 -0.54
N ASP A 24 -36.21 36.85 -1.47
CA ASP A 24 -35.85 37.08 -2.88
C ASP A 24 -35.09 38.40 -3.10
N GLU A 25 -35.26 39.39 -2.21
CA GLU A 25 -34.46 40.62 -2.23
C GLU A 25 -32.97 40.36 -1.95
N ASP A 26 -32.68 39.46 -1.01
CA ASP A 26 -31.31 39.07 -0.68
C ASP A 26 -30.66 38.33 -1.87
N MET A 27 -31.43 37.50 -2.59
CA MET A 27 -30.97 36.80 -3.79
C MET A 27 -30.54 37.76 -4.91
N LYS A 28 -31.19 38.92 -5.05
CA LYS A 28 -30.82 39.94 -6.05
C LYS A 28 -29.47 40.60 -5.77
N THR A 29 -28.95 40.46 -4.54
CA THR A 29 -27.62 40.97 -4.19
C THR A 29 -26.49 40.08 -4.71
N LEU A 30 -26.80 38.82 -5.04
CA LEU A 30 -25.85 37.88 -5.63
C LEU A 30 -25.53 38.28 -7.08
N ARG A 31 -24.27 38.12 -7.46
CA ARG A 31 -23.80 38.33 -8.84
C ARG A 31 -24.16 37.16 -9.74
N TYR A 32 -24.31 35.96 -9.18
CA TYR A 32 -24.64 34.72 -9.89
C TYR A 32 -25.82 34.04 -9.21
N GLY A 33 -26.76 33.52 -10.02
CA GLY A 33 -27.97 32.87 -9.53
C GLY A 33 -27.79 31.40 -9.13
N LYS A 34 -26.71 30.75 -9.58
CA LYS A 34 -26.33 29.38 -9.25
C LYS A 34 -24.82 29.21 -9.27
N ILE A 35 -24.34 28.15 -8.64
CA ILE A 35 -22.95 27.68 -8.72
C ILE A 35 -22.96 26.29 -9.32
N MET A 36 -22.18 26.06 -10.38
CA MET A 36 -21.97 24.74 -10.96
C MET A 36 -20.57 24.26 -10.59
N VAL A 37 -20.48 23.15 -9.86
CA VAL A 37 -19.20 22.54 -9.50
C VAL A 37 -18.77 21.59 -10.61
N MET A 38 -17.57 21.79 -11.13
CA MET A 38 -16.95 20.92 -12.12
C MET A 38 -15.64 20.42 -11.52
N ALA A 39 -15.59 19.12 -11.22
CA ALA A 39 -14.43 18.45 -10.65
C ALA A 39 -14.16 17.15 -11.43
N ASP A 40 -12.96 16.60 -11.25
CA ASP A 40 -12.61 15.29 -11.78
C ASP A 40 -13.64 14.24 -11.32
N GLN A 41 -13.95 13.28 -12.18
CA GLN A 41 -14.92 12.21 -11.87
C GLN A 41 -14.21 11.08 -11.14
N ASP A 42 -13.61 11.45 -10.01
CA ASP A 42 -12.96 10.56 -9.06
C ASP A 42 -13.46 10.83 -7.63
N GLN A 43 -12.95 10.08 -6.67
CA GLN A 43 -13.38 10.22 -5.29
C GLN A 43 -12.95 11.57 -4.69
N ASP A 44 -11.78 12.11 -5.03
CA ASP A 44 -11.31 13.40 -4.51
C ASP A 44 -12.16 14.57 -5.07
N GLY A 45 -12.62 14.49 -6.32
CA GLY A 45 -13.59 15.40 -6.91
C GLY A 45 -14.94 15.36 -6.19
N SER A 46 -15.40 14.17 -5.81
CA SER A 46 -16.60 13.99 -4.97
C SER A 46 -16.46 14.69 -3.61
N HIS A 47 -15.28 14.63 -2.99
CA HIS A 47 -15.00 15.37 -1.76
C HIS A 47 -15.01 16.88 -1.96
N ILE A 48 -14.45 17.39 -3.07
CA ILE A 48 -14.48 18.82 -3.41
C ILE A 48 -15.93 19.30 -3.54
N LYS A 49 -16.78 18.56 -4.27
CA LYS A 49 -18.22 18.86 -4.35
C LYS A 49 -18.85 18.95 -2.96
N GLY A 50 -18.57 17.95 -2.11
CA GLY A 50 -19.04 17.91 -0.73
C GLY A 50 -18.58 19.11 0.11
N LEU A 51 -17.32 19.53 -0.01
CA LEU A 51 -16.78 20.70 0.70
C LEU A 51 -17.43 22.01 0.25
N VAL A 52 -17.71 22.17 -1.05
CA VAL A 52 -18.44 23.33 -1.58
C VAL A 52 -19.87 23.35 -1.06
N ILE A 53 -20.56 22.20 -1.10
CA ILE A 53 -21.93 22.06 -0.56
C ILE A 53 -21.93 22.38 0.94
N ASN A 54 -20.99 21.83 1.71
CA ASN A 54 -20.85 22.09 3.14
C ASN A 54 -20.54 23.57 3.44
N PHE A 55 -19.69 24.20 2.64
CA PHE A 55 -19.40 25.64 2.79
C PHE A 55 -20.67 26.49 2.62
N ILE A 56 -21.51 26.18 1.64
CA ILE A 56 -22.78 26.87 1.43
C ILE A 56 -23.77 26.49 2.55
N HIS A 57 -23.88 25.22 2.90
CA HIS A 57 -24.79 24.71 3.95
C HIS A 57 -24.50 25.33 5.31
N TYR A 58 -23.24 25.32 5.75
CA TYR A 58 -22.82 25.83 7.05
C TYR A 58 -23.06 27.34 7.21
N ASN A 59 -22.81 28.12 6.15
CA ASN A 59 -22.92 29.57 6.22
C ASN A 59 -24.31 30.10 5.82
N TRP A 60 -24.97 29.47 4.84
CA TRP A 60 -26.26 29.88 4.28
C TRP A 60 -27.15 28.68 3.92
N PRO A 61 -27.73 27.98 4.93
CA PRO A 61 -28.61 26.83 4.69
C PRO A 61 -29.76 27.12 3.71
N ALA A 62 -30.27 28.36 3.70
CA ALA A 62 -31.34 28.80 2.81
C ALA A 62 -31.00 28.64 1.32
N LEU A 63 -29.72 28.79 0.94
CA LEU A 63 -29.27 28.63 -0.44
C LEU A 63 -29.32 27.16 -0.87
N VAL A 64 -29.01 26.23 0.03
CA VAL A 64 -29.13 24.78 -0.22
C VAL A 64 -30.59 24.42 -0.49
N ARG A 65 -31.52 24.93 0.32
CA ARG A 65 -32.98 24.74 0.15
C ARG A 65 -33.52 25.32 -1.16
N ARG A 66 -32.84 26.34 -1.70
CA ARG A 66 -33.18 26.98 -2.98
C ARG A 66 -32.47 26.32 -4.19
N ASN A 67 -31.83 25.16 -4.02
CA ASN A 67 -31.15 24.41 -5.09
C ASN A 67 -30.09 25.26 -5.82
N PHE A 68 -29.31 26.01 -5.04
CA PHE A 68 -28.33 26.97 -5.55
C PHE A 68 -27.09 26.31 -6.17
N VAL A 69 -26.79 25.06 -5.77
CA VAL A 69 -25.63 24.30 -6.25
C VAL A 69 -26.08 23.29 -7.32
N GLU A 70 -25.34 23.24 -8.41
CA GLU A 70 -25.42 22.25 -9.49
C GLU A 70 -24.04 21.61 -9.67
N GLU A 71 -23.98 20.50 -10.37
CA GLU A 71 -22.72 19.89 -10.78
C GLU A 71 -22.68 19.61 -12.27
N PHE A 72 -21.46 19.54 -12.78
CA PHE A 72 -21.15 19.11 -14.13
C PHE A 72 -20.42 17.76 -14.08
N ILE A 73 -20.99 16.75 -14.74
CA ILE A 73 -20.40 15.41 -14.84
C ILE A 73 -19.83 15.16 -16.22
N THR A 74 -18.75 14.38 -16.30
CA THR A 74 -18.15 13.91 -17.55
C THR A 74 -18.18 12.38 -17.62
N PRO A 75 -18.12 11.77 -18.81
CA PRO A 75 -17.99 10.31 -18.92
C PRO A 75 -16.72 9.81 -18.20
N ILE A 76 -16.82 8.66 -17.54
CA ILE A 76 -15.70 7.97 -16.89
C ILE A 76 -15.01 7.01 -17.86
N VAL A 77 -15.77 6.38 -18.76
CA VAL A 77 -15.25 5.45 -19.77
C VAL A 77 -15.88 5.77 -21.12
N LYS A 78 -15.08 5.72 -22.18
CA LYS A 78 -15.57 5.76 -23.56
C LYS A 78 -15.11 4.53 -24.33
N ALA A 79 -16.04 3.88 -25.00
CA ALA A 79 -15.78 2.81 -25.96
C ALA A 79 -15.95 3.34 -27.38
N THR A 80 -14.92 3.20 -28.22
CA THR A 80 -14.94 3.69 -29.60
C THR A 80 -14.69 2.55 -30.59
N LYS A 81 -15.55 2.43 -31.61
CA LYS A 81 -15.37 1.51 -32.74
C LYS A 81 -15.77 2.17 -34.04
N GLY A 82 -14.79 2.51 -34.88
CA GLY A 82 -15.03 3.24 -36.12
C GLY A 82 -15.67 4.61 -35.88
N LYS A 83 -16.95 4.76 -36.23
CA LYS A 83 -17.75 5.99 -36.00
C LYS A 83 -18.66 5.91 -34.76
N GLU A 84 -18.77 4.73 -34.15
CA GLU A 84 -19.58 4.52 -32.97
C GLU A 84 -18.77 4.89 -31.71
N GLU A 85 -19.34 5.76 -30.89
CA GLU A 85 -18.76 6.21 -29.63
C GLU A 85 -19.83 6.07 -28.54
N ILE A 86 -19.54 5.25 -27.53
CA ILE A 86 -20.42 5.00 -26.40
C ILE A 86 -19.72 5.58 -25.16
N SER A 87 -20.42 6.46 -24.46
CA SER A 87 -19.93 7.12 -23.24
C SER A 87 -20.65 6.57 -22.02
N PHE A 88 -19.89 6.14 -21.02
CA PHE A 88 -20.39 5.63 -19.75
C PHE A 88 -20.05 6.61 -18.63
N PHE A 89 -21.04 6.92 -17.80
CA PHE A 89 -20.89 7.87 -16.68
C PHE A 89 -20.70 7.17 -15.34
N SER A 90 -20.84 5.85 -15.30
CA SER A 90 -20.53 5.02 -14.15
C SER A 90 -19.77 3.75 -14.58
N LEU A 91 -18.94 3.21 -13.69
CA LEU A 91 -18.26 1.93 -13.94
C LEU A 91 -19.23 0.74 -14.03
N PRO A 92 -20.32 0.67 -13.23
CA PRO A 92 -21.32 -0.39 -13.40
C PRO A 92 -22.01 -0.38 -14.77
N GLU A 93 -22.36 0.80 -15.31
CA GLU A 93 -22.94 0.93 -16.66
C GLU A 93 -21.99 0.35 -17.72
N TYR A 94 -20.69 0.63 -17.58
CA TYR A 94 -19.65 0.06 -18.44
C TYR A 94 -19.53 -1.47 -18.29
N LYS A 95 -19.57 -2.00 -17.05
CA LYS A 95 -19.50 -3.45 -16.80
C LYS A 95 -20.72 -4.20 -17.34
N GLU A 96 -21.91 -3.63 -17.20
CA GLU A 96 -23.13 -4.19 -17.78
C GLU A 96 -23.02 -4.27 -19.31
N TRP A 97 -22.50 -3.21 -19.94
CA TRP A 97 -22.24 -3.21 -21.37
C TRP A 97 -21.22 -4.29 -21.78
N LEU A 98 -20.12 -4.45 -21.03
CA LEU A 98 -19.14 -5.51 -21.29
C LEU A 98 -19.76 -6.91 -21.23
N ASN A 99 -20.59 -7.17 -20.20
CA ASN A 99 -21.24 -8.47 -20.01
C ASN A 99 -22.27 -8.79 -21.08
N ASN A 100 -22.92 -7.76 -21.64
CA ASN A 100 -23.97 -7.93 -22.64
C ASN A 100 -23.46 -7.84 -24.10
N THR A 101 -22.19 -7.52 -24.33
CA THR A 101 -21.65 -7.25 -25.67
C THR A 101 -20.56 -8.26 -26.04
N GLU A 102 -20.87 -9.33 -26.76
CA GLU A 102 -19.89 -10.39 -27.09
C GLU A 102 -18.61 -9.89 -27.80
N ASN A 103 -18.72 -8.86 -28.65
CA ASN A 103 -17.61 -8.31 -29.42
C ASN A 103 -16.97 -7.05 -28.78
N TRP A 104 -17.15 -6.85 -27.47
CA TRP A 104 -16.62 -5.68 -26.75
C TRP A 104 -15.11 -5.49 -26.95
N LYS A 105 -14.36 -6.60 -27.10
CA LYS A 105 -12.91 -6.60 -27.36
C LYS A 105 -12.48 -5.86 -28.63
N THR A 106 -13.41 -5.65 -29.56
CA THR A 106 -13.16 -4.90 -30.81
C THR A 106 -13.28 -3.38 -30.65
N TYR A 107 -13.69 -2.90 -29.47
CA TYR A 107 -13.78 -1.47 -29.16
C TYR A 107 -12.48 -1.00 -28.51
N ARG A 108 -12.04 0.20 -28.88
CA ARG A 108 -10.98 0.89 -28.14
C ARG A 108 -11.61 1.52 -26.89
N ILE A 109 -11.22 1.02 -25.72
CA ILE A 109 -11.67 1.54 -24.43
C ILE A 109 -10.69 2.60 -23.94
N LYS A 110 -11.20 3.74 -23.49
CA LYS A 110 -10.40 4.80 -22.87
C LYS A 110 -11.06 5.29 -21.58
N TYR A 111 -10.28 5.40 -20.52
CA TYR A 111 -10.70 5.89 -19.21
C TYR A 111 -10.45 7.40 -19.08
N TYR A 112 -11.39 8.11 -18.44
CA TYR A 112 -11.46 9.57 -18.31
C TYR A 112 -11.62 9.97 -16.84
N LYS A 113 -10.60 9.68 -16.01
CA LYS A 113 -10.61 10.03 -14.58
C LYS A 113 -10.46 11.55 -14.34
N GLY A 114 -9.47 12.17 -14.99
CA GLY A 114 -9.23 13.61 -14.91
C GLY A 114 -9.91 14.41 -16.03
N LEU A 115 -10.39 15.61 -15.72
CA LEU A 115 -10.95 16.55 -16.69
C LEU A 115 -9.94 16.92 -17.78
N GLY A 116 -8.65 16.93 -17.45
CA GLY A 116 -7.55 17.19 -18.39
C GLY A 116 -7.40 16.13 -19.50
N THR A 117 -8.00 14.95 -19.35
CA THR A 117 -7.98 13.88 -20.37
C THR A 117 -8.88 14.20 -21.56
N SER A 118 -9.90 15.04 -21.36
CA SER A 118 -10.84 15.44 -22.41
C SER A 118 -10.23 16.50 -23.33
N THR A 119 -10.36 16.28 -24.63
CA THR A 119 -9.94 17.27 -25.64
C THR A 119 -10.89 18.46 -25.70
N SER A 120 -10.43 19.58 -26.24
CA SER A 120 -11.30 20.76 -26.44
C SER A 120 -12.47 20.49 -27.39
N LYS A 121 -12.38 19.47 -28.25
CA LYS A 121 -13.49 19.04 -29.12
C LYS A 121 -14.57 18.35 -28.28
N GLU A 122 -14.18 17.37 -27.47
CA GLU A 122 -15.09 16.67 -26.56
C GLU A 122 -15.73 17.62 -25.55
N ALA A 123 -14.96 18.58 -25.02
CA ALA A 123 -15.52 19.60 -24.15
C ALA A 123 -16.68 20.36 -24.82
N LYS A 124 -16.52 20.78 -26.08
CA LYS A 124 -17.60 21.44 -26.83
C LYS A 124 -18.81 20.52 -27.00
N GLU A 125 -18.60 19.23 -27.27
CA GLU A 125 -19.68 18.24 -27.36
C GLU A 125 -20.43 18.11 -26.01
N TYR A 126 -19.71 18.11 -24.88
CA TYR A 126 -20.34 18.09 -23.55
C TYR A 126 -21.19 19.34 -23.29
N PHE A 127 -20.68 20.53 -23.66
CA PHE A 127 -21.45 21.78 -23.52
C PHE A 127 -22.63 21.87 -24.50
N MET A 128 -22.56 21.20 -25.66
CA MET A 128 -23.70 21.08 -26.59
C MET A 128 -24.81 20.21 -26.00
N ASP A 129 -24.45 19.12 -25.29
CA ASP A 129 -25.39 18.28 -24.55
C ASP A 129 -25.39 18.60 -23.04
N MET A 130 -25.63 19.87 -22.71
CA MET A 130 -25.70 20.34 -21.32
C MET A 130 -26.79 19.61 -20.50
N ARG A 131 -27.82 19.04 -21.13
CA ARG A 131 -28.87 18.33 -20.41
C ARG A 131 -28.36 17.03 -19.78
N ARG A 132 -27.51 16.29 -20.48
CA ARG A 132 -26.90 15.06 -19.95
C ARG A 132 -25.82 15.32 -18.90
N HIS A 133 -25.06 16.40 -19.06
CA HIS A 133 -23.88 16.69 -18.23
C HIS A 133 -24.20 17.53 -16.99
N ARG A 134 -25.36 18.21 -16.95
CA ARG A 134 -25.78 19.00 -15.79
C ARG A 134 -26.68 18.18 -14.87
N ILE A 135 -26.25 17.99 -13.63
CA ILE A 135 -27.06 17.43 -12.56
C ILE A 135 -27.42 18.53 -11.56
N GLN A 136 -28.69 18.61 -11.19
CA GLN A 136 -29.18 19.58 -10.22
C GLN A 136 -29.30 18.93 -8.85
N PHE A 137 -28.74 19.58 -7.82
CA PHE A 137 -29.04 19.17 -6.45
C PHE A 137 -30.42 19.65 -6.04
N ARG A 138 -31.24 18.74 -5.51
CA ARG A 138 -32.57 19.06 -5.00
C ARG A 138 -32.64 18.80 -3.51
N TYR A 139 -32.98 19.85 -2.76
CA TYR A 139 -33.36 19.72 -1.37
C TYR A 139 -34.74 19.06 -1.23
N SER A 140 -34.80 18.03 -0.40
CA SER A 140 -35.94 17.12 -0.21
C SER A 140 -36.47 17.12 1.24
N GLY A 141 -35.75 17.72 2.19
CA GLY A 141 -36.20 17.89 3.57
C GLY A 141 -35.06 17.93 4.58
N GLU A 142 -35.39 17.88 5.86
CA GLU A 142 -34.41 17.95 6.96
C GLU A 142 -33.39 16.80 6.95
N GLU A 143 -33.70 15.67 6.31
CA GLU A 143 -32.76 14.55 6.15
C GLU A 143 -31.50 14.95 5.37
N ASP A 144 -31.62 15.87 4.40
CA ASP A 144 -30.48 16.43 3.67
C ASP A 144 -29.57 17.23 4.60
N ASP A 145 -30.16 18.06 5.47
CA ASP A 145 -29.40 18.84 6.46
C ASP A 145 -28.68 17.92 7.45
N GLN A 146 -29.34 16.85 7.90
CA GLN A 146 -28.76 15.86 8.80
C GLN A 146 -27.61 15.09 8.13
N ALA A 147 -27.76 14.69 6.87
CA ALA A 147 -26.73 13.98 6.12
C ALA A 147 -25.49 14.86 5.90
N LEU A 148 -25.68 16.13 5.53
CA LEU A 148 -24.58 17.09 5.35
C LEU A 148 -23.86 17.39 6.68
N ASP A 149 -24.61 17.62 7.76
CA ASP A 149 -24.03 17.85 9.08
C ASP A 149 -23.28 16.60 9.59
N MET A 150 -23.83 15.39 9.37
CA MET A 150 -23.14 14.13 9.69
C MET A 150 -21.82 14.00 8.93
N ALA A 151 -21.79 14.32 7.63
CA ALA A 151 -20.59 14.20 6.80
C ALA A 151 -19.45 15.13 7.24
N PHE A 152 -19.74 16.39 7.63
CA PHE A 152 -18.68 17.41 7.82
C PHE A 152 -18.51 17.93 9.25
N SER A 153 -19.45 17.68 10.16
CA SER A 153 -19.37 18.19 11.52
C SER A 153 -18.25 17.52 12.32
N LYS A 154 -17.39 18.32 12.95
CA LYS A 154 -16.34 17.81 13.85
C LYS A 154 -16.90 17.10 15.10
N LYS A 155 -18.18 17.30 15.41
CA LYS A 155 -18.85 16.70 16.59
C LYS A 155 -19.50 15.34 16.30
N LYS A 156 -19.77 15.02 15.02
CA LYS A 156 -20.49 13.80 14.60
C LYS A 156 -19.58 12.66 14.17
N ILE A 157 -18.46 12.46 14.88
CA ILE A 157 -17.49 11.41 14.55
C ILE A 157 -18.12 10.03 14.73
N GLU A 158 -18.80 9.77 15.85
CA GLU A 158 -19.41 8.46 16.12
C GLU A 158 -20.54 8.12 15.12
N GLU A 159 -21.36 9.11 14.74
CA GLU A 159 -22.36 8.94 13.69
C GLU A 159 -21.72 8.56 12.35
N ARG A 160 -20.61 9.22 11.96
CA ARG A 160 -19.84 8.84 10.76
C ARG A 160 -19.26 7.44 10.83
N LYS A 161 -18.79 7.00 12.01
CA LYS A 161 -18.29 5.63 12.17
C LYS A 161 -19.41 4.62 11.91
N ILE A 162 -20.59 4.82 12.49
CA ILE A 162 -21.76 3.95 12.27
C ILE A 162 -22.15 3.97 10.79
N TRP A 163 -22.21 5.14 10.17
CA TRP A 163 -22.53 5.31 8.76
C TRP A 163 -21.58 4.52 7.85
N LEU A 164 -20.26 4.67 8.02
CA LEU A 164 -19.27 3.93 7.24
C LEU A 164 -19.32 2.42 7.50
N THR A 165 -19.48 2.00 8.76
CA THR A 165 -19.60 0.59 9.12
C THR A 165 -20.82 -0.06 8.47
N ASN A 166 -21.97 0.61 8.50
CA ASN A 166 -23.20 0.11 7.87
C ASN A 166 -23.03 0.03 6.36
N TRP A 167 -22.44 1.05 5.73
CA TRP A 167 -22.18 1.05 4.29
C TRP A 167 -21.24 -0.10 3.88
N MET A 168 -20.14 -0.31 4.62
CA MET A 168 -19.24 -1.44 4.39
C MET A 168 -20.00 -2.78 4.52
N ALA A 169 -20.79 -2.95 5.59
CA ALA A 169 -21.56 -4.17 5.82
C ALA A 169 -22.60 -4.45 4.72
N GLU A 170 -23.25 -3.41 4.19
CA GLU A 170 -24.16 -3.55 3.06
C GLU A 170 -23.41 -3.96 1.78
N ARG A 171 -22.28 -3.32 1.50
CA ARG A 171 -21.38 -3.68 0.40
C ARG A 171 -20.96 -5.15 0.49
N ARG A 172 -20.76 -5.67 1.71
CA ARG A 172 -20.50 -7.10 1.97
C ARG A 172 -21.61 -7.98 1.45
N SER A 173 -22.82 -7.76 1.97
CA SER A 173 -23.96 -8.62 1.72
C SER A 173 -24.23 -8.68 0.23
N ARG A 174 -24.19 -7.51 -0.44
CA ARG A 174 -24.34 -7.44 -1.89
C ARG A 174 -23.27 -8.25 -2.63
N ARG A 175 -22.01 -8.19 -2.21
CA ARG A 175 -20.93 -8.99 -2.82
C ARG A 175 -21.10 -10.49 -2.59
N GLU A 176 -21.50 -10.91 -1.39
CA GLU A 176 -21.77 -12.31 -1.06
C GLU A 176 -23.00 -12.85 -1.82
N ASP A 177 -24.01 -12.00 -2.05
CA ASP A 177 -25.24 -12.32 -2.79
C ASP A 177 -25.09 -12.15 -4.32
N GLY A 178 -23.92 -11.70 -4.81
CA GLY A 178 -23.66 -11.45 -6.24
C GLY A 178 -24.47 -10.29 -6.83
N LEU A 179 -24.96 -9.37 -6.00
CA LEU A 179 -25.72 -8.19 -6.40
C LEU A 179 -24.79 -7.05 -6.84
N THR A 180 -25.25 -6.23 -7.79
CA THR A 180 -24.51 -5.04 -8.24
C THR A 180 -24.52 -3.94 -7.18
N GLU A 181 -23.42 -3.19 -7.09
CA GLU A 181 -23.35 -1.99 -6.26
C GLU A 181 -24.34 -0.93 -6.78
N GLU A 182 -24.95 -0.18 -5.87
CA GLU A 182 -25.75 0.99 -6.24
C GLU A 182 -24.83 2.10 -6.72
N TYR A 183 -25.20 2.76 -7.81
CA TYR A 183 -24.45 3.86 -8.38
C TYR A 183 -25.38 5.04 -8.73
N LEU A 184 -24.79 6.23 -8.81
CA LEU A 184 -25.44 7.43 -9.29
C LEU A 184 -25.17 7.62 -10.79
N TYR A 185 -25.94 8.52 -11.40
CA TYR A 185 -25.73 9.02 -12.78
C TYR A 185 -26.10 8.08 -13.91
N ASP A 186 -27.15 7.27 -13.70
CA ASP A 186 -27.87 6.58 -14.78
C ASP A 186 -28.24 7.55 -15.91
N LYS A 187 -28.48 7.01 -17.11
CA LYS A 187 -28.77 7.79 -18.33
C LYS A 187 -29.88 8.85 -18.15
N ASP A 188 -30.85 8.58 -17.28
CA ASP A 188 -32.00 9.45 -17.03
C ASP A 188 -31.86 10.33 -15.77
N THR A 189 -30.70 10.30 -15.11
CA THR A 189 -30.44 11.09 -13.90
C THR A 189 -30.16 12.54 -14.28
N HIS A 190 -31.06 13.44 -13.89
CA HIS A 190 -30.87 14.90 -14.03
C HIS A 190 -30.92 15.65 -12.69
N VAL A 191 -31.33 14.96 -11.64
CA VAL A 191 -31.54 15.53 -10.30
C VAL A 191 -31.07 14.53 -9.27
N VAL A 192 -30.30 14.99 -8.28
CA VAL A 192 -29.79 14.18 -7.16
C VAL A 192 -30.13 14.89 -5.85
N SER A 193 -30.55 14.16 -4.83
CA SER A 193 -30.76 14.73 -3.48
C SER A 193 -29.43 14.88 -2.74
N PHE A 194 -29.33 15.81 -1.78
CA PHE A 194 -28.10 15.94 -1.00
C PHE A 194 -27.82 14.69 -0.17
N LYS A 195 -28.87 14.03 0.35
CA LYS A 195 -28.79 12.74 1.03
C LYS A 195 -28.22 11.65 0.13
N ASP A 196 -28.71 11.53 -1.11
CA ASP A 196 -28.21 10.52 -2.04
C ASP A 196 -26.75 10.79 -2.42
N PHE A 197 -26.41 12.06 -2.68
CA PHE A 197 -25.01 12.46 -2.89
C PHE A 197 -24.11 12.05 -1.73
N VAL A 198 -24.51 12.35 -0.49
CA VAL A 198 -23.74 11.97 0.69
C VAL A 198 -23.61 10.44 0.80
N ASN A 199 -24.73 9.71 0.73
CA ASN A 199 -24.76 8.28 1.03
C ASN A 199 -24.35 7.36 -0.13
N LYS A 200 -24.29 7.85 -1.37
CA LYS A 200 -23.97 7.03 -2.56
C LYS A 200 -22.68 7.46 -3.25
N GLU A 201 -22.23 8.71 -3.10
CA GLU A 201 -21.01 9.21 -3.74
C GLU A 201 -19.96 9.67 -2.71
N LEU A 202 -20.30 10.55 -1.77
CA LEU A 202 -19.34 11.04 -0.77
C LEU A 202 -18.85 9.93 0.18
N VAL A 203 -19.68 8.91 0.41
CA VAL A 203 -19.29 7.70 1.16
C VAL A 203 -18.14 6.95 0.48
N LEU A 204 -18.10 6.94 -0.86
CA LEU A 204 -17.05 6.28 -1.63
C LEU A 204 -15.72 6.96 -1.39
N PHE A 205 -15.72 8.31 -1.34
CA PHE A 205 -14.56 9.07 -0.94
C PHE A 205 -14.15 8.79 0.50
N SER A 206 -15.10 8.83 1.43
CA SER A 206 -14.81 8.61 2.85
C SER A 206 -14.19 7.23 3.10
N ASN A 207 -14.67 6.21 2.38
CA ASN A 207 -14.09 4.88 2.43
C ASN A 207 -12.74 4.79 1.70
N CYS A 208 -12.59 5.39 0.51
CA CYS A 208 -11.32 5.45 -0.22
C CYS A 208 -10.24 6.18 0.60
N ASP A 209 -10.61 7.24 1.32
CA ASP A 209 -9.74 7.97 2.23
C ASP A 209 -9.28 7.09 3.41
N ASN A 210 -10.17 6.24 3.92
CA ASN A 210 -9.80 5.23 4.90
C ASN A 210 -8.86 4.18 4.30
N GLU A 211 -9.17 3.62 3.13
CA GLU A 211 -8.37 2.61 2.43
C GLU A 211 -6.94 3.10 2.13
N ARG A 212 -6.77 4.37 1.72
CA ARG A 212 -5.44 4.96 1.47
C ARG A 212 -4.68 5.31 2.76
N SER A 213 -5.39 5.50 3.88
CA SER A 213 -4.81 6.02 5.12
C SER A 213 -4.53 4.96 6.18
N ILE A 214 -5.33 3.90 6.23
CA ILE A 214 -5.27 2.82 7.22
C ILE A 214 -4.86 1.53 6.49
N PRO A 215 -3.84 0.79 6.96
CA PRO A 215 -3.38 -0.41 6.27
C PRO A 215 -4.25 -1.63 6.57
N SER A 216 -4.00 -2.70 5.81
CA SER A 216 -4.51 -4.05 6.11
C SER A 216 -3.77 -4.67 7.29
N LEU A 217 -4.50 -5.45 8.11
CA LEU A 217 -3.93 -6.28 9.17
C LEU A 217 -2.94 -7.32 8.61
N VAL A 218 -3.15 -7.79 7.37
CA VAL A 218 -2.38 -8.92 6.83
C VAL A 218 -0.94 -8.52 6.50
N ASP A 219 -0.74 -7.47 5.71
CA ASP A 219 0.60 -7.00 5.31
C ASP A 219 1.06 -5.72 6.01
N GLY A 220 0.20 -5.04 6.75
CA GLY A 220 0.53 -3.76 7.37
C GLY A 220 0.82 -2.64 6.37
N LEU A 221 0.50 -2.83 5.09
CA LEU A 221 0.77 -1.86 4.03
C LEU A 221 -0.49 -1.07 3.66
N LYS A 222 -0.29 0.21 3.36
CA LYS A 222 -1.27 1.03 2.65
C LYS A 222 -1.19 0.72 1.15
N PRO A 223 -2.26 0.96 0.36
CA PRO A 223 -2.27 0.67 -1.08
C PRO A 223 -1.06 1.23 -1.85
N GLY A 224 -0.68 2.49 -1.59
CA GLY A 224 0.52 3.08 -2.22
C GLY A 224 1.81 2.34 -1.90
N GLN A 225 1.98 1.85 -0.67
CA GLN A 225 3.15 1.04 -0.29
C GLN A 225 3.13 -0.33 -0.96
N ARG A 226 1.93 -0.93 -1.08
CA ARG A 226 1.73 -2.21 -1.74
C ARG A 226 2.02 -2.16 -3.24
N LYS A 227 1.60 -1.08 -3.91
CA LYS A 227 1.91 -0.76 -5.31
C LYS A 227 3.41 -0.66 -5.57
N VAL A 228 4.14 0.01 -4.67
CA VAL A 228 5.61 0.06 -4.70
C VAL A 228 6.20 -1.35 -4.60
N LEU A 229 5.77 -2.14 -3.62
CA LEU A 229 6.30 -3.49 -3.39
C LEU A 229 5.99 -4.45 -4.55
N PHE A 230 4.76 -4.39 -5.10
CA PHE A 230 4.36 -5.13 -6.29
C PHE A 230 5.27 -4.84 -7.49
N THR A 231 5.54 -3.56 -7.75
CA THR A 231 6.42 -3.16 -8.85
C THR A 231 7.84 -3.68 -8.63
N CYS A 232 8.35 -3.65 -7.39
CA CYS A 232 9.65 -4.20 -7.05
C CYS A 232 9.72 -5.73 -7.27
N PHE A 233 8.67 -6.48 -6.95
CA PHE A 233 8.61 -7.91 -7.23
C PHE A 233 8.50 -8.21 -8.72
N LYS A 234 7.64 -7.48 -9.45
CA LYS A 234 7.42 -7.64 -10.90
C LYS A 234 8.69 -7.37 -11.72
N ARG A 235 9.45 -6.32 -11.37
CA ARG A 235 10.72 -5.99 -12.04
C ARG A 235 11.85 -6.94 -11.70
N ALA A 236 11.77 -7.60 -10.54
CA ALA A 236 12.81 -8.50 -10.01
C ALA A 236 14.24 -7.90 -10.04
N ASP A 237 14.35 -6.57 -9.87
CA ASP A 237 15.60 -5.84 -10.04
C ASP A 237 16.69 -6.35 -9.09
N LYS A 238 17.76 -6.91 -9.67
CA LYS A 238 18.96 -7.33 -8.91
C LYS A 238 19.93 -6.18 -8.63
N LYS A 239 19.72 -5.03 -9.28
CA LYS A 239 20.57 -3.84 -9.16
C LYS A 239 19.80 -2.73 -8.45
N GLU A 240 20.55 -1.79 -7.89
CA GLU A 240 20.00 -0.55 -7.36
C GLU A 240 19.34 0.30 -8.46
N VAL A 241 18.24 0.97 -8.12
CA VAL A 241 17.47 1.83 -9.02
C VAL A 241 17.28 3.20 -8.37
N LYS A 242 17.29 4.28 -9.16
CA LYS A 242 17.00 5.62 -8.64
C LYS A 242 15.56 5.68 -8.13
N VAL A 243 15.33 6.35 -7.00
CA VAL A 243 13.98 6.48 -6.45
C VAL A 243 13.02 7.15 -7.44
N ALA A 244 13.46 8.19 -8.15
CA ALA A 244 12.64 8.84 -9.18
C ALA A 244 12.27 7.90 -10.35
N GLN A 245 13.19 7.02 -10.76
CA GLN A 245 12.92 6.04 -11.83
C GLN A 245 11.97 4.94 -11.35
N LEU A 246 12.14 4.48 -10.11
CA LEU A 246 11.23 3.52 -9.51
C LEU A 246 9.83 4.10 -9.36
N ALA A 247 9.69 5.37 -8.94
CA ALA A 247 8.39 6.03 -8.82
C ALA A 247 7.64 6.10 -10.16
N GLY A 248 8.33 6.48 -11.26
CA GLY A 248 7.71 6.49 -12.59
C GLY A 248 7.27 5.09 -13.04
N ALA A 249 8.09 4.07 -12.77
CA ALA A 249 7.77 2.69 -13.08
C ALA A 249 6.60 2.13 -12.24
N VAL A 250 6.48 2.55 -10.98
CA VAL A 250 5.32 2.24 -10.13
C VAL A 250 4.06 2.89 -10.70
N GLY A 251 4.15 4.16 -11.12
CA GLY A 251 3.05 4.88 -11.78
C GLY A 251 2.48 4.10 -12.97
N GLU A 252 3.37 3.60 -13.84
CA GLU A 252 3.02 2.84 -15.04
C GLU A 252 2.52 1.41 -14.75
N MET A 253 3.22 0.64 -13.91
CA MET A 253 2.92 -0.80 -13.75
C MET A 253 1.81 -1.10 -12.74
N SER A 254 1.46 -0.13 -11.89
CA SER A 254 0.50 -0.33 -10.80
C SER A 254 -0.69 0.63 -10.86
N ALA A 255 -0.88 1.33 -11.98
CA ALA A 255 -1.95 2.31 -12.18
C ALA A 255 -2.08 3.29 -10.99
N TYR A 256 -0.99 3.97 -10.61
CA TYR A 256 -1.04 4.92 -9.50
C TYR A 256 -1.46 6.32 -9.97
N HIS A 257 -2.56 6.85 -9.42
CA HIS A 257 -3.18 8.08 -9.93
C HIS A 257 -2.93 9.35 -9.10
N HIS A 258 -2.28 9.29 -7.94
CA HIS A 258 -2.13 10.45 -7.03
C HIS A 258 -0.81 11.22 -7.18
N GLY A 259 -0.14 11.07 -8.32
CA GLY A 259 1.09 11.80 -8.66
C GLY A 259 2.38 11.23 -8.07
N GLU A 260 3.48 11.42 -8.79
CA GLU A 260 4.77 10.80 -8.47
C GLU A 260 5.42 11.31 -7.17
N ALA A 261 5.15 12.56 -6.77
CA ALA A 261 5.74 13.13 -5.55
C ALA A 261 5.35 12.34 -4.29
N SER A 262 4.08 11.90 -4.23
CA SER A 262 3.56 11.04 -3.17
C SER A 262 4.22 9.65 -3.19
N LEU A 263 4.42 9.07 -4.38
CA LEU A 263 5.13 7.80 -4.55
C LEU A 263 6.60 7.88 -4.12
N MET A 264 7.30 8.95 -4.50
CA MET A 264 8.70 9.14 -4.10
C MET A 264 8.83 9.22 -2.58
N SER A 265 7.94 9.95 -1.90
CA SER A 265 7.91 9.98 -0.43
C SER A 265 7.58 8.59 0.16
N THR A 266 6.66 7.85 -0.46
CA THR A 266 6.31 6.48 -0.05
C THR A 266 7.50 5.53 -0.14
N ILE A 267 8.26 5.58 -1.23
CA ILE A 267 9.48 4.77 -1.43
C ILE A 267 10.53 5.14 -0.38
N VAL A 268 10.74 6.44 -0.12
CA VAL A 268 11.69 6.90 0.91
C VAL A 268 11.29 6.36 2.29
N ASN A 269 10.01 6.46 2.66
CA ASN A 269 9.52 5.97 3.95
C ASN A 269 9.65 4.45 4.11
N LEU A 270 9.48 3.67 3.03
CA LEU A 270 9.69 2.22 3.04
C LEU A 270 11.17 1.80 3.20
N ALA A 271 12.09 2.72 2.88
CA ALA A 271 13.53 2.48 2.92
C ALA A 271 14.22 2.97 4.21
N GLN A 272 13.62 3.92 4.93
CA GLN A 272 14.18 4.51 6.15
C GLN A 272 14.46 3.46 7.23
N ASP A 273 15.61 3.59 7.89
CA ASP A 273 16.15 2.65 8.88
C ASP A 273 16.63 3.32 10.20
N PHE A 274 16.40 4.63 10.37
CA PHE A 274 16.80 5.35 11.59
C PHE A 274 15.91 5.01 12.80
N VAL A 275 16.41 5.25 14.01
CA VAL A 275 15.72 4.95 15.28
C VAL A 275 14.32 5.59 15.34
N GLY A 276 13.28 4.77 15.50
CA GLY A 276 11.89 5.20 15.55
C GLY A 276 11.15 5.22 14.19
N SER A 277 11.81 4.77 13.12
CA SER A 277 11.19 4.47 11.81
C SER A 277 10.79 2.99 11.70
N ASN A 278 11.29 2.25 10.71
CA ASN A 278 10.97 0.85 10.47
C ASN A 278 11.90 -0.08 11.28
N ASN A 279 11.35 -1.12 11.92
CA ASN A 279 12.17 -2.18 12.50
C ASN A 279 12.78 -3.07 11.41
N ILE A 280 12.04 -3.31 10.32
CA ILE A 280 12.52 -3.95 9.11
C ILE A 280 12.10 -3.10 7.91
N ASN A 281 13.03 -2.34 7.37
CA ASN A 281 12.85 -1.59 6.12
C ASN A 281 12.74 -2.56 4.93
N LEU A 282 11.65 -2.46 4.16
CA LEU A 282 11.40 -3.36 3.03
C LEU A 282 12.28 -3.03 1.82
N LEU A 283 12.77 -1.80 1.75
CA LEU A 283 13.71 -1.30 0.77
C LEU A 283 15.01 -0.85 1.46
N LEU A 284 16.14 -0.95 0.77
CA LEU A 284 17.43 -0.49 1.28
C LEU A 284 17.62 1.01 1.03
N PRO A 285 18.11 1.78 2.02
CA PRO A 285 18.42 3.19 1.87
C PRO A 285 19.82 3.40 1.27
N ILE A 286 19.93 3.38 -0.07
CA ILE A 286 21.21 3.58 -0.76
C ILE A 286 21.40 5.07 -1.08
N GLY A 287 21.91 5.81 -0.10
CA GLY A 287 22.08 7.26 -0.13
C GLY A 287 21.48 7.92 1.11
N GLN A 288 21.23 9.23 1.05
CA GLN A 288 20.66 9.97 2.18
C GLN A 288 19.12 9.91 2.18
N PHE A 289 18.54 8.92 2.88
CA PHE A 289 17.09 8.72 3.02
C PHE A 289 16.47 9.47 4.21
N GLY A 290 17.27 10.32 4.85
CA GLY A 290 16.90 11.09 6.02
C GLY A 290 17.26 10.36 7.31
N THR A 291 17.35 11.13 8.39
CA THR A 291 17.91 10.66 9.66
C THR A 291 16.97 10.99 10.81
N ARG A 292 17.32 10.53 12.00
CA ARG A 292 16.60 10.89 13.23
C ARG A 292 16.72 12.38 13.60
N LEU A 293 17.60 13.14 12.95
CA LEU A 293 17.77 14.58 13.22
C LEU A 293 16.48 15.36 12.95
N GLN A 294 15.78 15.03 11.86
CA GLN A 294 14.52 15.67 11.44
C GLN A 294 13.39 14.67 11.18
N GLY A 295 13.55 13.41 11.62
CA GLY A 295 12.56 12.35 11.41
C GLY A 295 12.36 12.03 9.94
N GLY A 296 13.45 11.97 9.16
CA GLY A 296 13.42 11.63 7.75
C GLY A 296 13.18 12.80 6.78
N LYS A 297 12.83 14.00 7.28
CA LYS A 297 12.59 15.19 6.44
C LYS A 297 13.86 15.73 5.77
N ASP A 298 15.02 15.38 6.30
CA ASP A 298 16.35 15.67 5.79
C ASP A 298 16.79 14.70 4.67
N SER A 299 15.87 13.89 4.13
CA SER A 299 16.13 13.05 2.95
C SER A 299 16.55 13.89 1.74
N ALA A 300 17.53 13.40 0.99
CA ALA A 300 17.96 14.04 -0.25
C ALA A 300 16.92 13.89 -1.36
N SER A 301 17.06 14.69 -2.42
CA SER A 301 16.15 14.61 -3.57
C SER A 301 16.09 13.19 -4.16
N PRO A 302 14.89 12.66 -4.49
CA PRO A 302 14.70 11.35 -5.12
C PRO A 302 15.50 11.09 -6.40
N ARG A 303 16.04 12.14 -7.03
CA ARG A 303 16.89 12.07 -8.23
C ARG A 303 18.31 11.58 -7.95
N TYR A 304 18.79 11.74 -6.71
CA TYR A 304 20.17 11.45 -6.30
C TYR A 304 20.31 10.18 -5.44
N ILE A 305 19.20 9.67 -4.91
CA ILE A 305 19.19 8.51 -4.04
C ILE A 305 18.72 7.26 -4.79
N PHE A 306 19.28 6.13 -4.39
CA PHE A 306 19.01 4.83 -4.98
C PHE A 306 18.38 3.90 -3.95
N THR A 307 17.65 2.92 -4.42
CA THR A 307 17.05 1.91 -3.55
C THR A 307 17.07 0.55 -4.21
N GLN A 308 16.85 -0.48 -3.40
CA GLN A 308 16.76 -1.86 -3.82
C GLN A 308 15.88 -2.62 -2.83
N LEU A 309 15.24 -3.70 -3.27
CA LEU A 309 14.53 -4.60 -2.37
C LEU A 309 15.48 -5.18 -1.32
N ASN A 310 15.15 -5.04 -0.03
CA ASN A 310 15.92 -5.64 1.05
C ASN A 310 15.88 -7.18 0.91
N PRO A 311 17.02 -7.90 1.00
CA PRO A 311 17.03 -9.37 0.97
C PRO A 311 16.05 -10.01 1.95
N VAL A 312 15.88 -9.43 3.14
CA VAL A 312 14.93 -9.88 4.17
C VAL A 312 13.49 -9.84 3.66
N THR A 313 13.15 -8.89 2.78
CA THR A 313 11.80 -8.75 2.20
C THR A 313 11.39 -9.97 1.39
N LYS A 314 12.32 -10.63 0.68
CA LYS A 314 12.00 -11.87 -0.06
C LYS A 314 11.72 -13.06 0.85
N ALA A 315 12.35 -13.09 2.03
CA ALA A 315 12.07 -14.09 3.05
C ALA A 315 10.76 -13.78 3.79
N LEU A 316 10.43 -12.49 3.97
CA LEU A 316 9.15 -12.05 4.54
C LEU A 316 7.96 -12.34 3.61
N PHE A 317 8.14 -12.16 2.31
CA PHE A 317 7.11 -12.34 1.28
C PHE A 317 7.57 -13.41 0.28
N PRO A 318 7.35 -14.71 0.58
CA PRO A 318 7.73 -15.79 -0.32
C PRO A 318 7.06 -15.65 -1.69
N SER A 319 7.85 -15.65 -2.77
CA SER A 319 7.33 -15.48 -4.14
C SER A 319 6.32 -16.56 -4.55
N ILE A 320 6.36 -17.72 -3.91
CA ILE A 320 5.43 -18.80 -4.17
C ILE A 320 4.01 -18.49 -3.69
N ASP A 321 3.88 -17.63 -2.68
CA ASP A 321 2.58 -17.22 -2.15
C ASP A 321 1.84 -16.32 -3.14
N GLU A 322 2.54 -15.66 -4.07
CA GLU A 322 1.92 -14.83 -5.13
C GLU A 322 0.87 -15.63 -5.92
N ASN A 323 1.08 -16.94 -6.12
CA ASN A 323 0.14 -17.80 -6.85
C ASN A 323 -1.19 -18.04 -6.13
N VAL A 324 -1.27 -17.67 -4.85
CA VAL A 324 -2.48 -17.80 -4.03
C VAL A 324 -2.98 -16.46 -3.50
N LEU A 325 -2.40 -15.34 -3.95
CA LEU A 325 -2.91 -13.99 -3.67
C LEU A 325 -3.98 -13.62 -4.70
N ARG A 326 -4.88 -12.71 -4.30
CA ARG A 326 -5.88 -12.13 -5.20
C ARG A 326 -5.36 -10.82 -5.75
N PHE A 327 -4.96 -10.82 -7.02
CA PHE A 327 -4.54 -9.61 -7.72
C PHE A 327 -5.75 -8.80 -8.18
N LEU A 328 -5.64 -7.47 -8.07
CA LEU A 328 -6.64 -6.56 -8.58
C LEU A 328 -6.35 -6.22 -10.04
N TYR A 329 -7.38 -5.82 -10.79
CA TYR A 329 -7.22 -5.25 -12.11
C TYR A 329 -7.80 -3.83 -12.13
N GLU A 330 -7.06 -2.93 -12.76
CA GLU A 330 -7.46 -1.54 -12.94
C GLU A 330 -7.14 -1.15 -14.39
N GLU A 331 -8.12 -0.61 -15.11
CA GLU A 331 -7.98 -0.28 -16.54
C GLU A 331 -7.52 -1.48 -17.39
N ASN A 332 -7.99 -2.69 -17.03
CA ASN A 332 -7.61 -4.00 -17.59
C ASN A 332 -6.14 -4.40 -17.35
N GLN A 333 -5.38 -3.61 -16.59
CA GLN A 333 -4.02 -3.92 -16.18
C GLN A 333 -4.04 -4.69 -14.86
N LYS A 334 -3.30 -5.81 -14.78
CA LYS A 334 -3.04 -6.49 -13.51
C LYS A 334 -2.17 -5.62 -12.61
N ILE A 335 -2.72 -5.19 -11.48
CA ILE A 335 -2.05 -4.35 -10.48
C ILE A 335 -1.73 -5.18 -9.23
N GLU A 336 -1.45 -4.54 -8.09
CA GLU A 336 -1.09 -5.20 -6.83
C GLU A 336 -2.23 -6.08 -6.27
N PRO A 337 -1.93 -7.06 -5.40
CA PRO A 337 -2.97 -7.81 -4.72
C PRO A 337 -3.66 -6.96 -3.66
N GLU A 338 -4.84 -7.39 -3.21
CA GLU A 338 -5.54 -6.70 -2.10
C GLU A 338 -4.67 -6.58 -0.85
N TRP A 339 -3.90 -7.64 -0.59
CA TRP A 339 -2.87 -7.70 0.43
C TRP A 339 -1.86 -8.77 0.07
N TYR A 340 -0.61 -8.57 0.49
CA TYR A 340 0.35 -9.66 0.56
C TYR A 340 0.15 -10.48 1.84
N CYS A 341 0.61 -11.73 1.85
CA CYS A 341 0.58 -12.57 3.04
C CYS A 341 2.02 -12.83 3.50
N PRO A 342 2.60 -12.00 4.38
CA PRO A 342 3.95 -12.24 4.88
C PRO A 342 4.03 -13.49 5.78
N VAL A 343 5.24 -13.95 6.10
CA VAL A 343 5.48 -15.08 7.02
C VAL A 343 5.19 -14.73 8.50
N ILE A 344 5.23 -13.44 8.85
CA ILE A 344 4.91 -12.87 10.16
C ILE A 344 4.09 -11.58 9.99
N PRO A 345 3.26 -11.15 10.97
CA PRO A 345 2.45 -9.94 10.87
C PRO A 345 3.32 -8.67 10.85
N THR A 346 3.64 -8.18 9.65
CA THR A 346 4.50 -7.00 9.41
C THR A 346 3.89 -5.71 9.97
N VAL A 347 2.57 -5.63 10.12
CA VAL A 347 1.88 -4.52 10.80
C VAL A 347 2.36 -4.31 12.24
N LEU A 348 2.74 -5.39 12.93
CA LEU A 348 3.29 -5.32 14.28
C LEU A 348 4.80 -5.09 14.27
N VAL A 349 5.50 -5.57 13.24
CA VAL A 349 6.95 -5.35 13.09
C VAL A 349 7.25 -3.86 12.92
N ASN A 350 6.64 -3.23 11.92
CA ASN A 350 6.94 -1.83 11.55
C ASN A 350 5.95 -0.82 12.15
N GLY A 351 4.89 -1.30 12.82
CA GLY A 351 3.82 -0.43 13.27
C GLY A 351 3.10 0.26 12.11
N THR A 352 2.17 1.15 12.44
CA THR A 352 1.54 2.03 11.45
C THR A 352 0.92 3.25 12.11
N GLU A 353 0.81 4.32 11.34
CA GLU A 353 0.04 5.49 11.71
C GLU A 353 -0.73 6.02 10.50
N GLY A 354 -1.99 6.39 10.72
CA GLY A 354 -2.88 6.83 9.66
C GLY A 354 -4.09 7.56 10.20
N ILE A 355 -4.54 8.57 9.48
CA ILE A 355 -5.73 9.35 9.80
C ILE A 355 -6.58 9.35 8.54
N GLY A 356 -7.76 8.73 8.62
CA GLY A 356 -8.75 8.76 7.55
C GLY A 356 -10.02 9.49 8.02
N THR A 357 -11.13 9.21 7.36
CA THR A 357 -12.43 9.80 7.68
C THR A 357 -13.04 9.12 8.90
N ALA A 358 -13.15 9.88 10.00
CA ALA A 358 -13.66 9.47 11.32
C ALA A 358 -12.84 8.39 12.06
N TRP A 359 -11.87 7.78 11.39
CA TRP A 359 -11.04 6.69 11.90
C TRP A 359 -9.57 7.10 11.91
N SER A 360 -8.83 6.62 12.90
CA SER A 360 -7.38 6.78 12.97
C SER A 360 -6.75 5.50 13.49
N THR A 361 -5.56 5.20 13.02
CA THR A 361 -4.79 4.04 13.47
C THR A 361 -3.45 4.46 14.03
N LYS A 362 -3.07 3.84 15.14
CA LYS A 362 -1.73 3.94 15.72
C LYS A 362 -1.36 2.59 16.32
N VAL A 363 -0.46 1.89 15.63
CA VAL A 363 0.10 0.61 16.05
C VAL A 363 1.60 0.82 16.29
N PRO A 364 2.14 0.54 17.48
CA PRO A 364 3.57 0.65 17.74
C PRO A 364 4.34 -0.51 17.11
N CYS A 365 5.67 -0.39 17.09
CA CYS A 365 6.55 -1.43 16.58
C CYS A 365 6.85 -2.47 17.67
N TYR A 366 7.07 -3.72 17.26
CA TYR A 366 7.39 -4.86 18.12
C TYR A 366 8.58 -5.64 17.58
N ASN A 367 9.20 -6.44 18.46
CA ASN A 367 10.37 -7.23 18.13
C ASN A 367 10.01 -8.38 17.17
N PRO A 368 10.63 -8.45 15.96
CA PRO A 368 10.37 -9.53 15.01
C PRO A 368 10.59 -10.94 15.59
N ARG A 369 11.57 -11.10 16.48
CA ARG A 369 11.92 -12.41 17.07
C ARG A 369 10.84 -12.91 18.03
N GLU A 370 10.28 -12.00 18.83
CA GLU A 370 9.15 -12.31 19.71
C GLU A 370 7.88 -12.63 18.92
N ILE A 371 7.65 -11.92 17.82
CA ILE A 371 6.55 -12.23 16.89
C ILE A 371 6.71 -13.64 16.31
N VAL A 372 7.91 -14.02 15.87
CA VAL A 372 8.18 -15.38 15.37
C VAL A 372 7.91 -16.43 16.46
N ASP A 373 8.36 -16.20 17.69
CA ASP A 373 8.12 -17.12 18.80
C ASP A 373 6.63 -17.27 19.13
N ASN A 374 5.85 -16.20 18.99
CA ASN A 374 4.40 -16.23 19.12
C ASN A 374 3.73 -17.02 17.98
N MET A 375 4.17 -16.83 16.73
CA MET A 375 3.67 -17.61 15.60
C MET A 375 3.96 -19.09 15.80
N ARG A 376 5.18 -19.46 16.23
CA ARG A 376 5.53 -20.85 16.57
C ARG A 376 4.67 -21.42 17.68
N ALA A 377 4.39 -20.64 18.73
CA ALA A 377 3.50 -21.07 19.80
C ALA A 377 2.08 -21.36 19.29
N LEU A 378 1.55 -20.52 18.39
CA LEU A 378 0.24 -20.75 17.76
C LEU A 378 0.25 -21.97 16.84
N ILE A 379 1.34 -22.19 16.08
CA ILE A 379 1.53 -23.40 15.26
C ILE A 379 1.47 -24.66 16.14
N ASP A 380 2.10 -24.63 17.31
CA ASP A 380 2.10 -25.71 18.31
C ASP A 380 0.74 -25.89 19.03
N GLY A 381 -0.27 -25.07 18.72
CA GLY A 381 -1.57 -25.06 19.40
C GLY A 381 -1.51 -24.50 20.83
N LYS A 382 -0.47 -23.73 21.16
CA LYS A 382 -0.29 -23.07 22.46
C LYS A 382 -0.77 -21.63 22.39
N GLU A 383 -1.22 -21.09 23.52
CA GLU A 383 -1.38 -19.65 23.64
C GLU A 383 0.00 -18.97 23.51
N PRO A 384 0.08 -17.83 22.79
CA PRO A 384 1.38 -17.26 22.51
C PRO A 384 2.07 -16.72 23.77
N LYS A 385 3.38 -17.01 23.89
CA LYS A 385 4.16 -16.95 25.15
C LYS A 385 4.26 -15.56 25.76
N THR A 386 4.20 -14.52 24.95
CA THR A 386 4.38 -13.12 25.40
C THR A 386 3.11 -12.46 25.93
N PHE A 387 1.97 -13.16 25.93
CA PHE A 387 0.67 -12.60 26.31
C PHE A 387 0.25 -12.87 27.77
N GLY A 388 1.16 -13.44 28.58
CA GLY A 388 0.98 -13.59 30.03
C GLY A 388 1.49 -12.39 30.83
N LYS A 389 0.62 -11.43 31.13
CA LYS A 389 0.75 -10.36 32.16
C LYS A 389 1.97 -9.42 32.17
N LYS A 390 2.98 -9.52 31.29
CA LYS A 390 4.11 -8.55 31.25
C LYS A 390 4.91 -8.38 29.94
N ASN A 391 4.55 -9.02 28.82
CA ASN A 391 5.51 -9.22 27.72
C ASN A 391 5.08 -8.76 26.31
N SER A 392 4.15 -7.82 26.12
CA SER A 392 3.95 -7.17 24.80
C SER A 392 4.33 -5.70 24.85
N ILE A 393 5.61 -5.46 25.19
CA ILE A 393 6.17 -4.11 25.28
C ILE A 393 6.60 -3.69 23.87
N PRO A 394 6.21 -2.49 23.40
CA PRO A 394 6.73 -1.94 22.16
C PRO A 394 8.26 -1.98 22.11
N TRP A 395 8.81 -2.29 20.95
CA TRP A 395 10.25 -2.39 20.74
C TRP A 395 10.63 -1.73 19.41
N TYR A 396 11.69 -0.94 19.46
CA TYR A 396 12.20 -0.18 18.33
C TYR A 396 13.67 -0.51 18.10
N LYS A 397 14.02 -0.85 16.85
CA LYS A 397 15.39 -1.21 16.46
C LYS A 397 16.37 -0.09 16.81
N HIS A 398 17.49 -0.47 17.44
CA HIS A 398 18.58 0.39 17.91
C HIS A 398 18.22 1.45 18.98
N PHE A 399 16.99 1.48 19.49
CA PHE A 399 16.63 2.36 20.60
C PHE A 399 17.33 1.92 21.89
N ARG A 400 17.96 2.87 22.60
CA ARG A 400 18.76 2.58 23.81
C ARG A 400 18.05 2.89 25.12
N GLY A 401 16.92 3.61 25.07
CA GLY A 401 16.14 3.94 26.24
C GLY A 401 15.25 2.79 26.71
N THR A 402 14.40 3.07 27.69
CA THR A 402 13.51 2.07 28.28
C THR A 402 12.06 2.31 27.88
N ILE A 403 11.32 1.22 27.64
CA ILE A 403 9.87 1.25 27.44
C ILE A 403 9.25 0.42 28.55
N GLU A 404 8.43 1.04 29.37
CA GLU A 404 7.78 0.40 30.52
C GLU A 404 6.26 0.48 30.36
N GLN A 405 5.58 -0.59 30.75
CA GLN A 405 4.12 -0.64 30.74
C GLN A 405 3.57 0.14 31.94
N LEU A 406 2.72 1.14 31.68
CA LEU A 406 2.01 1.88 32.73
C LEU A 406 0.69 1.18 33.08
N ASP A 407 -0.08 0.81 32.06
CA ASP A 407 -1.32 0.03 32.17
C ASP A 407 -1.52 -0.84 30.92
N ASP A 408 -2.68 -1.47 30.78
CA ASP A 408 -2.98 -2.38 29.67
C ASP A 408 -2.89 -1.72 28.28
N GLN A 409 -3.06 -0.40 28.17
CA GLN A 409 -3.13 0.33 26.90
C GLN A 409 -2.12 1.48 26.76
N ARG A 410 -1.31 1.75 27.79
CA ARG A 410 -0.35 2.85 27.82
C ARG A 410 1.03 2.38 28.25
N PHE A 411 2.03 2.84 27.50
CA PHE A 411 3.45 2.61 27.77
C PHE A 411 4.16 3.95 27.88
N ILE A 412 5.16 4.02 28.76
CA ILE A 412 6.06 5.16 28.86
C ILE A 412 7.37 4.81 28.18
N CYS A 413 7.81 5.68 27.27
CA CYS A 413 9.08 5.58 26.56
C CYS A 413 10.00 6.66 27.13
N ASN A 414 11.05 6.23 27.81
CA ASN A 414 12.04 7.08 28.47
C ASN A 414 13.31 7.18 27.62
N GLY A 415 13.84 8.39 27.47
CA GLY A 415 15.21 8.61 27.00
C GLY A 415 16.24 8.29 28.09
N GLU A 416 17.52 8.40 27.74
CA GLU A 416 18.63 8.16 28.68
C GLU A 416 19.29 9.46 29.09
N VAL A 417 19.42 9.67 30.40
CA VAL A 417 20.06 10.84 31.01
C VAL A 417 20.93 10.44 32.19
N ALA A 418 22.18 10.92 32.20
CA ALA A 418 23.16 10.66 33.24
C ALA A 418 23.68 11.97 33.84
N ILE A 419 23.97 11.97 35.14
CA ILE A 419 24.62 13.11 35.81
C ILE A 419 26.13 12.88 35.74
N ILE A 420 26.87 13.78 35.09
CA ILE A 420 28.34 13.71 35.03
C ILE A 420 28.95 14.28 36.31
N ASN A 421 28.49 15.47 36.72
CA ASN A 421 28.95 16.17 37.92
C ASN A 421 27.86 17.09 38.47
N ASN A 422 28.16 17.86 39.51
CA ASN A 422 27.20 18.72 40.21
C ASN A 422 26.66 19.90 39.36
N GLU A 423 27.14 20.10 38.14
CA GLU A 423 26.75 21.20 37.25
C GLU A 423 26.42 20.73 35.83
N THR A 424 26.61 19.43 35.53
CA THR A 424 26.58 18.90 34.16
C THR A 424 25.82 17.58 34.08
N ILE A 425 24.88 17.50 33.14
CA ILE A 425 24.19 16.27 32.76
C ILE A 425 24.48 15.92 31.30
N GLU A 426 24.30 14.65 30.98
CA GLU A 426 24.45 14.09 29.64
C GLU A 426 23.14 13.41 29.23
N ILE A 427 22.58 13.80 28.09
CA ILE A 427 21.42 13.15 27.49
C ILE A 427 21.92 12.35 26.29
N THR A 428 21.85 11.03 26.36
CA THR A 428 22.41 10.09 25.37
C THR A 428 21.35 9.41 24.50
N GLU A 429 20.08 9.53 24.86
CA GLU A 429 18.97 9.02 24.05
C GLU A 429 17.72 9.88 24.25
N LEU A 430 16.97 10.11 23.17
CA LEU A 430 15.68 10.79 23.19
C LEU A 430 14.54 9.79 23.03
N PRO A 431 13.34 10.05 23.58
CA PRO A 431 12.18 9.20 23.37
C PRO A 431 11.85 9.00 21.89
N ILE A 432 11.22 7.88 21.56
CA ILE A 432 10.81 7.56 20.19
C ILE A 432 9.97 8.69 19.60
N ARG A 433 10.24 9.03 18.32
CA ARG A 433 9.64 10.15 17.58
C ARG A 433 9.91 11.54 18.15
N THR A 434 10.92 11.68 18.99
CA THR A 434 11.49 12.96 19.39
C THR A 434 12.77 13.20 18.59
N TRP A 435 12.70 14.10 17.61
CA TRP A 435 13.80 14.36 16.69
C TRP A 435 14.80 15.37 17.27
N THR A 436 16.08 15.17 16.99
CA THR A 436 17.18 15.94 17.62
C THR A 436 17.01 17.45 17.43
N GLN A 437 16.73 17.90 16.21
CA GLN A 437 16.57 19.33 15.90
C GLN A 437 15.32 19.90 16.59
N THR A 438 14.20 19.19 16.53
CA THR A 438 12.96 19.60 17.18
C THR A 438 13.10 19.68 18.69
N TYR A 439 13.81 18.74 19.30
CA TYR A 439 14.08 18.74 20.74
C TYR A 439 14.96 19.93 21.16
N LYS A 440 16.02 20.20 20.39
CA LYS A 440 16.88 21.37 20.60
C LYS A 440 16.07 22.68 20.60
N GLU A 441 15.29 22.90 19.55
CA GLU A 441 14.53 24.15 19.36
C GLU A 441 13.36 24.30 20.33
N ALA A 442 12.62 23.21 20.60
CA ALA A 442 11.40 23.26 21.40
C ALA A 442 11.61 23.06 22.91
N VAL A 443 12.76 22.51 23.32
CA VAL A 443 13.05 22.17 24.73
C VAL A 443 14.29 22.90 25.23
N LEU A 444 15.46 22.66 24.63
CA LEU A 444 16.72 23.16 25.19
C LEU A 444 16.90 24.68 25.02
N VAL A 445 16.61 25.24 23.84
CA VAL A 445 16.75 26.69 23.60
C VAL A 445 15.84 27.50 24.54
N PRO A 446 14.53 27.19 24.70
CA PRO A 446 13.68 27.87 25.68
C PRO A 446 14.15 27.72 27.13
N MET A 447 14.75 26.58 27.48
CA MET A 447 15.32 26.36 28.82
C MET A 447 16.59 27.19 29.06
N MET A 448 17.31 27.59 28.01
CA MET A 448 18.51 28.41 28.10
C MET A 448 18.17 29.91 28.14
N ASP A 449 17.35 30.37 27.20
CA ASP A 449 17.03 31.78 27.06
C ASP A 449 16.03 32.25 28.13
N GLY A 450 15.15 31.36 28.58
CA GLY A 450 14.00 31.70 29.41
C GLY A 450 12.96 32.54 28.66
N ASN A 451 11.77 32.66 29.23
CA ASN A 451 10.74 33.60 28.78
C ASN A 451 9.93 34.13 29.98
N ASP A 452 9.00 35.06 29.73
CA ASP A 452 8.16 35.67 30.78
C ASP A 452 7.35 34.65 31.61
N LYS A 453 7.19 33.41 31.12
CA LYS A 453 6.44 32.33 31.79
C LYS A 453 7.33 31.29 32.46
N GLN A 454 8.58 31.12 32.03
CA GLN A 454 9.52 30.13 32.55
C GLN A 454 10.93 30.72 32.61
N PRO A 455 11.54 30.87 33.80
CA PRO A 455 12.91 31.36 33.92
C PRO A 455 13.89 30.36 33.33
N ALA A 456 15.04 30.85 32.86
CA ALA A 456 16.12 30.01 32.34
C ALA A 456 16.50 28.92 33.35
N VAL A 457 16.52 27.66 32.93
CA VAL A 457 16.84 26.48 33.74
C VAL A 457 18.28 26.05 33.52
N ILE A 458 18.78 26.13 32.28
CA ILE A 458 20.14 25.73 31.90
C ILE A 458 20.99 26.96 31.60
N THR A 459 22.32 26.83 31.75
CA THR A 459 23.26 27.92 31.47
C THR A 459 23.81 27.84 30.05
N ASP A 460 24.13 26.63 29.58
CA ASP A 460 24.70 26.37 28.27
C ASP A 460 24.50 24.88 27.93
N PHE A 461 24.56 24.51 26.66
CA PHE A 461 24.58 23.11 26.25
C PHE A 461 25.47 22.90 25.01
N LYS A 462 26.11 21.74 24.95
CA LYS A 462 26.94 21.31 23.81
C LYS A 462 26.36 20.07 23.15
N GLU A 463 26.52 19.99 21.85
CA GLU A 463 25.97 18.93 21.00
C GLU A 463 27.10 18.11 20.39
N TYR A 464 27.05 16.79 20.57
CA TYR A 464 28.01 15.84 20.01
C TYR A 464 27.28 14.70 19.31
N HIS A 465 26.27 15.04 18.52
CA HIS A 465 25.40 14.08 17.83
C HIS A 465 26.07 13.49 16.60
N THR A 466 25.62 12.29 16.22
CA THR A 466 25.78 11.76 14.86
C THR A 466 24.42 11.75 14.16
N ASP A 467 24.40 11.30 12.91
CA ASP A 467 23.18 10.96 12.18
C ASP A 467 22.37 9.82 12.83
N THR A 468 23.03 8.96 13.60
CA THR A 468 22.47 7.76 14.24
C THR A 468 22.24 7.89 15.75
N THR A 469 23.05 8.70 16.45
CA THR A 469 23.08 8.79 17.92
C THR A 469 22.94 10.22 18.42
N VAL A 470 22.37 10.37 19.62
CA VAL A 470 22.16 11.67 20.28
C VAL A 470 23.09 11.79 21.48
N LYS A 471 23.59 13.00 21.72
CA LYS A 471 24.45 13.33 22.86
C LYS A 471 24.43 14.83 23.13
N PHE A 472 23.65 15.25 24.12
CA PHE A 472 23.67 16.62 24.65
C PHE A 472 24.44 16.65 25.96
N VAL A 473 25.33 17.61 26.13
CA VAL A 473 26.01 17.89 27.40
C VAL A 473 25.48 19.23 27.90
N VAL A 474 24.62 19.18 28.90
CA VAL A 474 23.88 20.35 29.39
C VAL A 474 24.51 20.82 30.71
N LYS A 475 24.84 22.11 30.77
CA LYS A 475 25.35 22.78 31.97
C LYS A 475 24.23 23.55 32.66
N MET A 476 24.26 23.53 33.99
CA MET A 476 23.32 24.26 34.84
C MET A 476 23.95 24.59 36.19
N SER A 477 23.35 25.51 36.94
CA SER A 477 23.81 25.79 38.30
C SER A 477 23.52 24.61 39.23
N SER A 478 24.38 24.41 40.22
CA SER A 478 24.29 23.29 41.17
C SER A 478 22.96 23.23 41.92
N ASP A 479 22.40 24.39 42.29
CA ASP A 479 21.09 24.47 42.93
C ASP A 479 19.94 24.03 42.00
N LYS A 480 20.00 24.43 40.73
CA LYS A 480 18.99 24.03 39.72
C LYS A 480 19.11 22.55 39.35
N LEU A 481 20.32 21.99 39.35
CA LEU A 481 20.52 20.56 39.14
C LEU A 481 19.92 19.73 40.29
N ARG A 482 20.14 20.16 41.54
CA ARG A 482 19.54 19.51 42.70
C ARG A 482 18.01 19.55 42.65
N ALA A 483 17.43 20.71 42.38
CA ALA A 483 15.99 20.85 42.19
C ALA A 483 15.45 19.96 41.05
N SER A 484 16.16 19.92 39.91
CA SER A 484 15.78 19.09 38.77
C SER A 484 15.90 17.59 39.06
N LYS A 485 16.83 17.19 39.93
CA LYS A 485 16.98 15.81 40.39
C LYS A 485 15.84 15.40 41.33
N GLU A 486 15.41 16.29 42.22
CA GLU A 486 14.28 16.06 43.10
C GLU A 486 12.95 15.96 42.34
N GLU A 487 12.76 16.77 41.29
CA GLU A 487 11.59 16.68 40.42
C GLU A 487 11.65 15.47 39.45
N GLY A 488 12.86 15.00 39.13
CA GLY A 488 13.12 13.90 38.21
C GLY A 488 13.56 14.40 36.83
N LEU A 489 14.78 14.05 36.44
CA LEU A 489 15.42 14.55 35.21
C LEU A 489 14.61 14.23 33.95
N HIS A 490 14.03 13.03 33.87
CA HIS A 490 13.20 12.64 32.73
C HIS A 490 12.00 13.55 32.53
N LYS A 491 11.37 13.98 33.62
CA LYS A 491 10.21 14.89 33.58
C LYS A 491 10.64 16.32 33.23
N VAL A 492 11.68 16.82 33.89
CA VAL A 492 12.19 18.19 33.70
C VAL A 492 12.64 18.40 32.25
N PHE A 493 13.42 17.48 31.72
CA PHE A 493 13.95 17.56 30.35
C PHE A 493 12.99 17.01 29.29
N LYS A 494 11.74 16.67 29.65
CA LYS A 494 10.74 16.11 28.72
C LYS A 494 11.26 14.89 27.94
N LEU A 495 12.05 14.06 28.61
CA LEU A 495 12.60 12.80 28.09
C LEU A 495 11.65 11.61 28.32
N GLN A 496 10.34 11.88 28.40
CA GLN A 496 9.31 10.86 28.51
C GLN A 496 8.23 11.12 27.46
N SER A 497 7.88 10.09 26.72
CA SER A 497 6.74 10.13 25.80
C SER A 497 5.79 8.97 26.09
N VAL A 498 4.50 9.18 25.83
CA VAL A 498 3.48 8.15 26.05
C VAL A 498 3.14 7.49 24.72
N ILE A 499 3.21 6.16 24.70
CA ILE A 499 2.75 5.33 23.58
C ILE A 499 1.38 4.75 23.98
N ASN A 500 0.33 5.13 23.24
CA ASN A 500 -1.03 4.64 23.44
C ASN A 500 -1.36 3.57 22.39
N THR A 501 -1.94 2.44 22.83
CA THR A 501 -2.48 1.38 21.97
C THR A 501 -4.01 1.39 21.89
N THR A 502 -4.64 2.50 22.33
CA THR A 502 -6.11 2.65 22.37
C THR A 502 -6.79 2.61 21.00
N SER A 503 -6.05 2.96 19.93
CA SER A 503 -6.60 3.15 18.57
C SER A 503 -5.89 2.27 17.54
N MET A 504 -5.84 0.96 17.77
CA MET A 504 -5.34 -0.01 16.79
C MET A 504 -6.48 -0.39 15.84
N VAL A 505 -6.56 0.31 14.72
CA VAL A 505 -7.65 0.21 13.77
C VAL A 505 -7.08 -0.24 12.44
N LEU A 506 -7.53 -1.37 11.90
CA LEU A 506 -6.96 -1.98 10.70
C LEU A 506 -8.08 -2.50 9.81
N PHE A 507 -7.82 -2.58 8.52
CA PHE A 507 -8.67 -3.36 7.62
C PHE A 507 -8.43 -4.84 7.86
N ASP A 508 -9.51 -5.59 8.05
CA ASP A 508 -9.48 -7.03 8.05
C ASP A 508 -9.23 -7.59 6.63
N PRO A 509 -9.02 -8.90 6.48
CA PRO A 509 -8.71 -9.52 5.18
C PRO A 509 -9.83 -9.38 4.14
N PHE A 510 -11.05 -9.03 4.56
CA PHE A 510 -12.23 -8.89 3.72
C PHE A 510 -12.56 -7.42 3.40
N GLY A 511 -11.74 -6.47 3.88
CA GLY A 511 -11.91 -5.04 3.64
C GLY A 511 -12.80 -4.32 4.66
N TYR A 512 -13.05 -4.92 5.84
CA TYR A 512 -13.76 -4.25 6.93
C TYR A 512 -12.81 -3.60 7.89
N LEU A 513 -13.14 -2.36 8.22
CA LEU A 513 -12.44 -1.60 9.21
C LEU A 513 -12.85 -2.09 10.61
N ARG A 514 -11.87 -2.55 11.41
CA ARG A 514 -12.09 -3.06 12.77
C ARG A 514 -11.10 -2.46 13.77
N ARG A 515 -11.57 -2.25 15.01
CA ARG A 515 -10.72 -1.86 16.15
C ARG A 515 -10.29 -3.11 16.91
N PHE A 516 -9.01 -3.20 17.18
CA PHE A 516 -8.39 -4.25 17.97
C PHE A 516 -8.03 -3.68 19.35
N GLU A 517 -8.41 -4.38 20.41
CA GLU A 517 -8.08 -3.97 21.78
C GLU A 517 -6.65 -4.35 22.15
N ASN A 518 -6.22 -5.52 21.68
CA ASN A 518 -4.93 -6.10 22.02
C ASN A 518 -4.19 -6.58 20.77
N VAL A 519 -2.86 -6.59 20.87
CA VAL A 519 -1.97 -7.13 19.83
C VAL A 519 -2.17 -8.63 19.63
N THR A 520 -2.62 -9.33 20.67
CA THR A 520 -2.95 -10.76 20.62
C THR A 520 -4.03 -11.06 19.58
N ASP A 521 -5.05 -10.21 19.50
CA ASP A 521 -6.16 -10.41 18.57
C ASP A 521 -5.69 -10.27 17.13
N ILE A 522 -4.80 -9.29 16.87
CA ILE A 522 -4.12 -9.10 15.59
C ILE A 522 -3.31 -10.36 15.22
N CYS A 523 -2.52 -10.89 16.15
CA CYS A 523 -1.74 -12.11 15.93
C CYS A 523 -2.61 -13.34 15.63
N LYS A 524 -3.71 -13.54 16.38
CA LYS A 524 -4.62 -14.68 16.19
C LYS A 524 -5.33 -14.60 14.85
N GLU A 525 -5.82 -13.42 14.49
CA GLU A 525 -6.50 -13.22 13.21
C GLU A 525 -5.55 -13.36 12.02
N PHE A 526 -4.35 -12.78 12.10
CA PHE A 526 -3.30 -13.00 11.10
C PHE A 526 -2.95 -14.50 10.98
N PHE A 527 -2.85 -15.23 12.09
CA PHE A 527 -2.47 -16.62 12.10
C PHE A 527 -3.45 -17.50 11.32
N GLU A 528 -4.75 -17.33 11.52
CA GLU A 528 -5.77 -18.11 10.80
C GLU A 528 -5.72 -17.86 9.30
N ILE A 529 -5.50 -16.61 8.88
CA ILE A 529 -5.37 -16.25 7.47
C ILE A 529 -4.10 -16.84 6.86
N ARG A 530 -2.97 -16.72 7.56
CA ARG A 530 -1.69 -17.25 7.09
C ARG A 530 -1.73 -18.78 6.99
N LYS A 531 -2.33 -19.46 7.97
CA LYS A 531 -2.58 -20.91 7.94
C LYS A 531 -3.40 -21.32 6.71
N LYS A 532 -4.51 -20.62 6.42
CA LYS A 532 -5.31 -20.86 5.21
C LYS A 532 -4.46 -20.71 3.94
N LYS A 533 -3.61 -19.67 3.87
CA LYS A 533 -2.73 -19.45 2.72
C LYS A 533 -1.66 -20.52 2.56
N TYR A 534 -1.12 -21.10 3.63
CA TYR A 534 -0.22 -22.26 3.50
C TYR A 534 -0.93 -23.51 2.97
N ILE A 535 -2.19 -23.73 3.34
CA ILE A 535 -2.98 -24.84 2.80
C ILE A 535 -3.23 -24.65 1.30
N GLU A 536 -3.62 -23.44 0.90
CA GLU A 536 -3.80 -23.07 -0.51
C GLU A 536 -2.47 -23.19 -1.29
N ARG A 537 -1.37 -22.69 -0.73
CA ARG A 537 -0.02 -22.78 -1.31
C ARG A 537 0.40 -24.23 -1.52
N LYS A 538 0.25 -25.09 -0.50
CA LYS A 538 0.56 -26.51 -0.60
C LYS A 538 -0.23 -27.16 -1.74
N SER A 539 -1.54 -26.95 -1.77
CA SER A 539 -2.41 -27.49 -2.83
C SER A 539 -2.02 -27.00 -4.23
N PHE A 540 -1.66 -25.72 -4.36
CA PHE A 540 -1.17 -25.17 -5.63
C PHE A 540 0.15 -25.82 -6.07
N GLN A 541 1.10 -25.96 -5.13
CA GLN A 541 2.40 -26.57 -5.40
C GLN A 541 2.28 -28.04 -5.80
N GLU A 542 1.42 -28.82 -5.12
CA GLU A 542 1.14 -30.21 -5.47
C GLU A 542 0.57 -30.32 -6.90
N GLY A 543 -0.41 -29.48 -7.24
CA GLY A 543 -1.00 -29.45 -8.58
C GLY A 543 0.03 -29.07 -9.66
N LEU A 544 0.89 -28.09 -9.38
CA LEU A 544 1.93 -27.65 -10.31
C LEU A 544 3.00 -28.73 -10.52
N LEU A 545 3.49 -29.37 -9.46
CA LEU A 545 4.49 -30.44 -9.56
C LEU A 545 3.94 -31.66 -10.33
N ARG A 546 2.67 -32.01 -10.11
CA ARG A 546 1.96 -33.05 -10.88
C ARG A 546 1.90 -32.69 -12.37
N ALA A 547 1.49 -31.46 -12.69
CA ALA A 547 1.42 -30.98 -14.08
C ALA A 547 2.80 -30.96 -14.75
N GLN A 548 3.85 -30.55 -14.03
CA GLN A 548 5.24 -30.55 -14.52
C GLN A 548 5.75 -31.96 -14.81
N SER A 549 5.55 -32.91 -13.89
CA SER A 549 5.91 -34.31 -14.11
C SER A 549 5.14 -34.92 -15.29
N GLU A 550 3.85 -34.61 -15.43
CA GLU A 550 3.04 -35.09 -16.56
C GLU A 550 3.51 -34.50 -17.90
N ARG A 551 3.90 -33.22 -17.92
CA ARG A 551 4.48 -32.57 -19.10
C ARG A 551 5.77 -33.28 -19.54
N LEU A 552 6.71 -33.50 -18.60
CA LEU A 552 7.99 -34.18 -18.87
C LEU A 552 7.78 -35.61 -19.34
N SER A 553 6.86 -36.34 -18.72
CA SER A 553 6.51 -37.71 -19.09
C SER A 553 5.90 -37.79 -20.50
N ASN A 554 5.06 -36.83 -20.87
CA ASN A 554 4.52 -36.73 -22.23
C ASN A 554 5.61 -36.37 -23.26
N GLN A 555 6.56 -35.51 -22.92
CA GLN A 555 7.71 -35.21 -23.79
C GLN A 555 8.59 -36.44 -24.01
N ALA A 556 8.91 -37.20 -22.96
CA ALA A 556 9.65 -38.45 -23.08
C ALA A 556 8.90 -39.49 -23.93
N ARG A 557 7.58 -39.61 -23.75
CA ARG A 557 6.72 -40.49 -24.55
C ARG A 557 6.71 -40.08 -26.03
N PHE A 558 6.69 -38.78 -26.32
CA PHE A 558 6.73 -38.25 -27.68
C PHE A 558 8.07 -38.57 -28.36
N ILE A 559 9.20 -38.33 -27.67
CA ILE A 559 10.53 -38.69 -28.18
C ILE A 559 10.59 -40.20 -28.48
N LEU A 560 10.13 -41.04 -27.54
CA LEU A 560 10.15 -42.49 -27.71
C LEU A 560 9.32 -42.95 -28.93
N ALA A 561 8.12 -42.39 -29.09
CA ALA A 561 7.25 -42.69 -30.22
C ALA A 561 7.85 -42.20 -31.56
N LYS A 562 8.58 -41.08 -31.57
CA LYS A 562 9.31 -40.62 -32.75
C LYS A 562 10.52 -41.50 -33.08
N ILE A 563 11.30 -41.92 -32.07
CA ILE A 563 12.44 -42.85 -32.24
C ILE A 563 11.96 -44.20 -32.81
N LYS A 564 10.82 -44.70 -32.33
CA LYS A 564 10.21 -45.96 -32.81
C LYS A 564 9.54 -45.84 -34.18
N GLY A 565 9.47 -44.64 -34.77
CA GLY A 565 8.78 -44.39 -36.03
C GLY A 565 7.26 -44.42 -35.98
N GLU A 566 6.66 -44.42 -34.77
CA GLU A 566 5.21 -44.41 -34.57
C GLU A 566 4.60 -43.03 -34.89
N ILE A 567 5.39 -41.95 -34.76
CA ILE A 567 5.00 -40.58 -35.08
C ILE A 567 5.83 -40.06 -36.26
N LEU A 568 5.13 -39.69 -37.34
CA LEU A 568 5.73 -39.16 -38.56
C LEU A 568 5.43 -37.66 -38.67
N ILE A 569 6.42 -36.83 -38.31
CA ILE A 569 6.33 -35.37 -38.37
C ILE A 569 6.83 -34.78 -39.70
N GLU A 570 7.62 -35.52 -40.47
CA GLU A 570 8.25 -35.03 -41.70
C GLU A 570 7.22 -34.80 -42.81
N ASN A 571 7.27 -33.62 -43.43
CA ASN A 571 6.36 -33.21 -44.52
C ASN A 571 4.86 -33.30 -44.17
N LYS A 572 4.49 -33.21 -42.88
CA LYS A 572 3.10 -33.14 -42.42
C LYS A 572 2.75 -31.74 -41.96
N ARG A 573 1.49 -31.34 -42.17
CA ARG A 573 0.95 -30.08 -41.62
C ARG A 573 0.82 -30.21 -40.10
N LYS A 574 1.09 -29.13 -39.36
CA LYS A 574 0.98 -29.07 -37.89
C LYS A 574 -0.36 -29.61 -37.38
N ALA A 575 -1.46 -29.25 -38.02
CA ALA A 575 -2.80 -29.76 -37.68
C ALA A 575 -2.92 -31.28 -37.76
N THR A 576 -2.37 -31.91 -38.81
CA THR A 576 -2.38 -33.37 -38.97
C THR A 576 -1.54 -34.07 -37.90
N ILE A 577 -0.42 -33.45 -37.49
CA ILE A 577 0.43 -33.96 -36.41
C ILE A 577 -0.33 -33.91 -35.08
N VAL A 578 -0.99 -32.78 -34.78
CA VAL A 578 -1.79 -32.62 -33.56
C VAL A 578 -2.96 -33.61 -33.51
N GLU A 579 -3.66 -33.83 -34.62
CA GLU A 579 -4.70 -34.88 -34.71
C GLU A 579 -4.15 -36.28 -34.41
N GLN A 580 -2.95 -36.60 -34.90
CA GLN A 580 -2.28 -37.86 -34.60
C GLN A 580 -1.94 -37.97 -33.09
N LEU A 581 -1.44 -36.88 -32.48
CA LEU A 581 -1.15 -36.82 -31.05
C LEU A 581 -2.42 -37.03 -30.20
N ILE A 582 -3.53 -36.40 -30.58
CA ILE A 582 -4.83 -36.58 -29.93
C ILE A 582 -5.30 -38.03 -30.02
N LYS A 583 -5.20 -38.66 -31.20
CA LYS A 583 -5.54 -40.09 -31.40
C LYS A 583 -4.66 -41.02 -30.58
N MET A 584 -3.41 -40.66 -30.36
CA MET A 584 -2.48 -41.38 -29.50
C MET A 584 -2.66 -41.02 -28.01
N SER A 585 -3.68 -40.24 -27.63
CA SER A 585 -3.95 -39.85 -26.24
C SER A 585 -2.80 -39.07 -25.60
N PHE A 586 -2.13 -38.20 -26.35
CA PHE A 586 -1.29 -37.16 -25.75
C PHE A 586 -2.18 -36.04 -25.23
N LYS A 587 -1.93 -35.62 -23.99
CA LYS A 587 -2.67 -34.52 -23.39
C LYS A 587 -2.18 -33.18 -23.95
N PRO A 588 -3.05 -32.17 -24.04
CA PRO A 588 -2.63 -30.76 -24.13
C PRO A 588 -1.69 -30.39 -22.98
N ASP A 589 -0.85 -29.36 -23.15
CA ASP A 589 0.16 -28.94 -22.17
C ASP A 589 -0.42 -28.86 -20.75
N PRO A 590 -0.09 -29.82 -19.87
CA PRO A 590 -0.71 -29.90 -18.55
C PRO A 590 -0.43 -28.67 -17.69
N VAL A 591 0.75 -28.05 -17.87
CA VAL A 591 1.15 -26.86 -17.11
C VAL A 591 0.39 -25.63 -17.60
N LYS A 592 0.24 -25.48 -18.92
CA LYS A 592 -0.54 -24.39 -19.52
C LYS A 592 -2.00 -24.46 -19.06
N LYS A 593 -2.63 -25.64 -19.19
CA LYS A 593 -4.00 -25.88 -18.73
C LYS A 593 -4.19 -25.64 -17.23
N TRP A 594 -3.26 -26.11 -16.40
CA TRP A 594 -3.32 -25.86 -14.96
C TRP A 594 -3.32 -24.36 -14.64
N LYS A 595 -2.44 -23.58 -15.29
CA LYS A 595 -2.38 -22.13 -15.11
C LYS A 595 -3.63 -21.42 -15.62
N GLU A 596 -4.14 -21.80 -16.79
CA GLU A 596 -5.38 -21.25 -17.36
C GLU A 596 -6.58 -21.51 -16.45
N GLU A 597 -6.71 -22.73 -15.93
CA GLU A 597 -7.81 -23.09 -15.02
C GLU A 597 -7.74 -22.30 -13.71
N ARG A 598 -6.53 -22.08 -13.17
CA ARG A 598 -6.32 -21.21 -12.01
C ARG A 598 -6.65 -19.75 -12.32
N LYS A 599 -6.15 -19.19 -13.42
CA LYS A 599 -6.43 -17.81 -13.85
C LYS A 599 -7.93 -17.61 -14.09
N LYS A 600 -8.61 -18.59 -14.69
CA LYS A 600 -10.06 -18.56 -14.90
C LYS A 600 -10.83 -18.58 -13.59
N GLN A 601 -10.42 -19.41 -12.62
CA GLN A 601 -11.04 -19.43 -11.28
C GLN A 601 -10.83 -18.11 -10.53
N GLU A 602 -9.64 -17.50 -10.64
CA GLU A 602 -9.33 -16.19 -10.05
C GLU A 602 -10.23 -15.10 -10.63
N LEU A 603 -10.29 -14.99 -11.96
CA LEU A 603 -11.11 -14.01 -12.67
C LEU A 603 -12.62 -14.18 -12.41
N MET A 604 -13.09 -15.43 -12.36
CA MET A 604 -14.50 -15.72 -12.03
C MET A 604 -14.85 -15.25 -10.61
N MET A 605 -13.93 -15.35 -9.64
CA MET A 605 -14.15 -14.80 -8.29
C MET A 605 -14.11 -13.26 -8.23
N LEU A 606 -13.45 -12.61 -9.18
CA LEU A 606 -13.37 -11.14 -9.27
C LEU A 606 -14.57 -10.53 -10.01
N GLY A 607 -15.39 -11.35 -10.70
CA GLY A 607 -16.43 -10.84 -11.60
C GLY A 607 -15.83 -10.13 -12.81
N GLU A 608 -14.61 -10.50 -13.19
CA GLU A 608 -13.87 -9.93 -14.30
C GLU A 608 -13.69 -10.97 -15.42
N VAL A 609 -13.59 -10.50 -16.65
CA VAL A 609 -13.45 -11.34 -17.84
C VAL A 609 -12.01 -11.28 -18.31
N ALA A 610 -11.39 -12.43 -18.57
CA ALA A 610 -10.02 -12.50 -19.08
C ALA A 610 -9.85 -11.68 -20.37
N GLN A 611 -8.93 -10.71 -20.33
CA GLN A 611 -8.17 -10.32 -21.50
C GLN A 611 -6.85 -11.10 -21.49
N ASP A 612 -6.55 -11.74 -22.61
CA ASP A 612 -5.30 -12.48 -22.77
C ASP A 612 -4.17 -11.45 -22.91
N GLU A 613 -3.32 -11.34 -21.88
CA GLU A 613 -2.15 -10.46 -21.86
C GLU A 613 -1.12 -10.82 -22.96
N ASP A 614 -1.24 -12.00 -23.57
CA ASP A 614 -0.35 -12.48 -24.65
C ASP A 614 -0.70 -11.90 -26.04
N GLU A 615 -1.71 -11.02 -26.18
CA GLU A 615 -2.09 -10.44 -27.48
C GLU A 615 -1.28 -9.20 -27.90
N GLU A 616 -0.45 -8.59 -27.02
CA GLU A 616 0.34 -7.39 -27.38
C GLU A 616 1.50 -7.64 -28.37
N GLU A 617 1.88 -8.90 -28.66
CA GLU A 617 2.92 -9.21 -29.66
C GLU A 617 2.39 -9.65 -31.04
N GLN A 618 1.08 -9.64 -31.30
CA GLN A 618 0.51 -10.05 -32.59
C GLN A 618 -0.42 -9.03 -33.27
N GLU A 619 -0.32 -7.74 -32.95
CA GLU A 619 -0.97 -6.69 -33.74
C GLU A 619 -0.18 -6.34 -35.01
N GLU A 620 -0.04 -7.31 -35.90
CA GLU A 620 0.24 -7.10 -37.33
C GLU A 620 0.05 -8.44 -38.04
N ASN A 621 -1.19 -8.93 -38.16
CA ASN A 621 -1.71 -9.62 -39.36
C ASN A 621 -3.16 -10.13 -39.18
N GLU A 622 -4.02 -9.56 -40.02
CA GLU A 622 -5.16 -10.14 -40.74
C GLU A 622 -6.45 -10.60 -40.01
N GLU A 623 -7.54 -10.36 -40.75
CA GLU A 623 -8.93 -10.69 -40.48
C GLU A 623 -9.15 -12.20 -40.28
N ASP A 624 -8.99 -12.71 -39.07
CA ASP A 624 -9.23 -14.12 -38.79
C ASP A 624 -10.60 -14.37 -38.14
N THR A 625 -11.43 -15.17 -38.83
CA THR A 625 -12.73 -15.66 -38.37
C THR A 625 -12.63 -16.43 -37.05
N HIS A 626 -13.72 -16.48 -36.27
CA HIS A 626 -13.78 -17.18 -34.97
C HIS A 626 -13.33 -18.66 -35.01
N GLN A 627 -13.40 -19.30 -36.18
CA GLN A 627 -12.96 -20.69 -36.40
C GLN A 627 -11.44 -20.85 -36.52
N SER A 628 -10.71 -19.87 -37.07
CA SER A 628 -9.25 -19.91 -37.16
C SER A 628 -8.59 -19.68 -35.80
N LYS A 629 -9.17 -18.83 -34.95
CA LYS A 629 -8.71 -18.62 -33.56
C LYS A 629 -8.83 -19.88 -32.69
N GLU A 630 -9.96 -20.60 -32.76
CA GLU A 630 -10.14 -21.83 -31.97
C GLU A 630 -9.21 -22.97 -32.44
N LEU A 631 -8.93 -23.03 -33.74
CA LEU A 631 -7.94 -23.94 -34.32
C LEU A 631 -6.52 -23.56 -33.87
N ALA A 632 -6.17 -22.28 -33.87
CA ALA A 632 -4.87 -21.79 -33.41
C ALA A 632 -4.63 -22.10 -31.93
N ALA A 633 -5.64 -21.90 -31.07
CA ALA A 633 -5.58 -22.25 -29.65
C ALA A 633 -5.33 -23.77 -29.46
N LYS A 634 -6.10 -24.63 -30.15
CA LYS A 634 -5.92 -26.09 -30.12
C LYS A 634 -4.55 -26.53 -30.62
N LEU A 635 -3.96 -25.81 -31.58
CA LEU A 635 -2.62 -26.10 -32.08
C LEU A 635 -1.54 -25.67 -31.07
N SER A 636 -1.72 -24.53 -30.40
CA SER A 636 -0.78 -24.00 -29.42
C SER A 636 -0.62 -24.90 -28.19
N ASP A 637 -1.70 -25.59 -27.81
CA ASP A 637 -1.74 -26.53 -26.68
C ASP A 637 -0.77 -27.72 -26.79
N TYR A 638 -0.30 -28.01 -28.01
CA TYR A 638 0.63 -29.11 -28.29
C TYR A 638 2.04 -28.62 -28.66
N ASP A 639 2.31 -27.31 -28.58
CA ASP A 639 3.61 -26.73 -28.95
C ASP A 639 4.77 -27.22 -28.08
N TYR A 640 4.49 -27.60 -26.83
CA TYR A 640 5.48 -28.20 -25.94
C TYR A 640 6.03 -29.56 -26.41
N LEU A 641 5.35 -30.21 -27.37
CA LEU A 641 5.78 -31.44 -28.05
C LEU A 641 6.28 -31.14 -29.47
N VAL A 642 5.46 -30.47 -30.27
CA VAL A 642 5.74 -30.26 -31.71
C VAL A 642 6.84 -29.23 -31.93
N GLY A 643 7.04 -28.29 -31.00
CA GLY A 643 8.10 -27.29 -31.02
C GLY A 643 9.44 -27.77 -30.47
N MET A 644 9.59 -29.05 -30.12
CA MET A 644 10.86 -29.57 -29.62
C MET A 644 11.94 -29.54 -30.69
N ALA A 645 13.12 -28.99 -30.36
CA ALA A 645 14.25 -28.96 -31.26
C ALA A 645 14.67 -30.38 -31.69
N ILE A 646 14.98 -30.57 -32.97
CA ILE A 646 15.34 -31.89 -33.54
C ILE A 646 16.52 -32.53 -32.78
N LEU A 647 17.48 -31.73 -32.33
CA LEU A 647 18.63 -32.17 -31.52
C LEU A 647 18.23 -32.85 -30.20
N LYS A 648 17.03 -32.59 -29.70
CA LYS A 648 16.48 -33.20 -28.46
C LYS A 648 15.75 -34.52 -28.70
N LEU A 649 15.64 -34.98 -29.95
CA LEU A 649 14.99 -36.25 -30.30
C LEU A 649 15.98 -37.43 -30.19
N SER A 650 16.62 -37.57 -29.03
CA SER A 650 17.59 -38.65 -28.75
C SER A 650 17.13 -39.51 -27.58
N GLU A 651 17.69 -40.73 -27.50
CA GLU A 651 17.43 -41.62 -26.36
C GLU A 651 17.96 -41.03 -25.03
N GLU A 652 19.09 -40.34 -25.09
CA GLU A 652 19.69 -39.64 -23.94
C GLU A 652 18.76 -38.56 -23.36
N GLU A 653 18.15 -37.73 -24.22
CA GLU A 653 17.23 -36.68 -23.75
C GLU A 653 15.93 -37.30 -23.22
N LYS A 654 15.43 -38.40 -23.80
CA LYS A 654 14.30 -39.17 -23.25
C LYS A 654 14.60 -39.65 -21.82
N ASP A 655 15.76 -40.28 -21.60
CA ASP A 655 16.16 -40.76 -20.26
C ASP A 655 16.35 -39.61 -19.27
N LYS A 656 16.91 -38.48 -19.73
CA LYS A 656 17.03 -37.26 -18.94
C LYS A 656 15.67 -36.70 -18.51
N LEU A 657 14.71 -36.59 -19.44
CA LEU A 657 13.36 -36.09 -19.13
C LEU A 657 12.60 -37.02 -18.17
N LEU A 658 12.77 -38.33 -18.29
CA LEU A 658 12.21 -39.30 -17.35
C LEU A 658 12.82 -39.11 -15.95
N LYS A 659 14.15 -38.94 -15.85
CA LYS A 659 14.83 -38.67 -14.58
C LYS A 659 14.39 -37.34 -13.95
N GLU A 660 14.20 -36.30 -14.75
CA GLU A 660 13.65 -35.02 -14.30
C GLU A 660 12.21 -35.17 -13.80
N SER A 661 11.38 -35.96 -14.50
CA SER A 661 10.02 -36.30 -14.05
C SER A 661 10.00 -37.05 -12.72
N GLU A 662 10.88 -38.05 -12.54
CA GLU A 662 11.03 -38.80 -11.29
C GLU A 662 11.49 -37.89 -10.14
N THR A 663 12.35 -36.92 -10.42
CA THR A 663 12.77 -35.90 -9.44
C THR A 663 11.56 -35.06 -9.02
N LYS A 664 10.72 -34.62 -9.97
CA LYS A 664 9.49 -33.87 -9.66
C LYS A 664 8.46 -34.69 -8.87
N LEU A 665 8.32 -35.98 -9.16
CA LEU A 665 7.47 -36.88 -8.36
C LEU A 665 8.04 -37.11 -6.95
N SER A 666 9.36 -37.12 -6.80
CA SER A 666 10.00 -37.23 -5.48
C SER A 666 9.82 -35.95 -4.67
N GLU A 667 9.96 -34.78 -5.29
CA GLU A 667 9.61 -33.47 -4.68
C GLU A 667 8.14 -33.43 -4.24
N LEU A 668 7.23 -33.95 -5.09
CA LEU A 668 5.80 -34.03 -4.78
C LEU A 668 5.54 -34.90 -3.55
N LYS A 669 6.15 -36.09 -3.47
CA LYS A 669 5.99 -36.99 -2.31
C LYS A 669 6.47 -36.34 -1.02
N LEU A 670 7.63 -35.67 -1.06
CA LEU A 670 8.14 -34.91 0.09
C LEU A 670 7.16 -33.81 0.52
N LEU A 671 6.59 -33.08 -0.45
CA LEU A 671 5.61 -32.04 -0.15
C LEU A 671 4.30 -32.59 0.42
N GLU A 672 3.84 -33.74 -0.08
CA GLU A 672 2.63 -34.43 0.41
C GLU A 672 2.80 -34.84 1.88
N GLU A 673 4.00 -35.28 2.28
CA GLU A 673 4.37 -35.64 3.65
C GLU A 673 4.45 -34.42 4.59
N MET A 674 4.86 -33.25 4.10
CA MET A 674 4.99 -32.03 4.90
C MET A 674 3.63 -31.45 5.28
N THR A 675 3.44 -31.08 6.54
CA THR A 675 2.22 -30.35 6.95
C THR A 675 2.32 -28.85 6.64
N TRP A 676 1.19 -28.14 6.71
CA TRP A 676 1.19 -26.65 6.61
C TRP A 676 2.06 -26.02 7.71
N ALA A 677 2.16 -26.65 8.87
CA ALA A 677 2.97 -26.21 9.99
C ALA A 677 4.47 -26.35 9.70
N ASP A 678 4.87 -27.46 9.06
CA ASP A 678 6.26 -27.69 8.68
C ASP A 678 6.73 -26.69 7.62
N LEU A 679 5.87 -26.41 6.62
CA LEU A 679 6.13 -25.39 5.61
C LEU A 679 6.32 -24.01 6.26
N TRP A 680 5.46 -23.65 7.21
CA TRP A 680 5.58 -22.37 7.89
C TRP A 680 6.82 -22.29 8.78
N ASN A 681 7.13 -23.33 9.54
CA ASN A 681 8.35 -23.36 10.36
C ASN A 681 9.62 -23.21 9.52
N ASN A 682 9.67 -23.81 8.33
CA ASN A 682 10.79 -23.65 7.40
C ASN A 682 10.93 -22.20 6.91
N ASP A 683 9.82 -21.56 6.52
CA ASP A 683 9.83 -20.16 6.09
C ASP A 683 10.23 -19.22 7.25
N LEU A 684 9.78 -19.48 8.49
CA LEU A 684 10.21 -18.72 9.68
C LEU A 684 11.72 -18.87 9.95
N ASN A 685 12.27 -20.07 9.77
CA ASN A 685 13.72 -20.31 9.91
C ASN A 685 14.52 -19.57 8.83
N CYS A 686 14.03 -19.60 7.59
CA CYS A 686 14.62 -18.86 6.48
C CYS A 686 14.63 -17.35 6.76
N PHE A 687 13.48 -16.80 7.22
CA PHE A 687 13.37 -15.40 7.62
C PHE A 687 14.37 -15.01 8.72
N LEU A 688 14.46 -15.77 9.81
CA LEU A 688 15.40 -15.47 10.90
C LEU A 688 16.86 -15.50 10.41
N THR A 689 17.20 -16.45 9.54
CA THR A 689 18.55 -16.57 8.97
C THR A 689 18.90 -15.37 8.10
N GLU A 690 17.98 -14.92 7.23
CA GLU A 690 18.21 -13.73 6.40
C GLU A 690 18.22 -12.45 7.22
N LEU A 691 17.40 -12.35 8.27
CA LEU A 691 17.41 -11.23 9.20
C LEU A 691 18.76 -11.11 9.91
N GLU A 692 19.31 -12.22 10.42
CA GLU A 692 20.63 -12.24 11.08
C GLU A 692 21.77 -11.85 10.14
N LYS A 693 21.73 -12.33 8.88
CA LYS A 693 22.71 -11.93 7.86
C LYS A 693 22.66 -10.44 7.58
N GLN A 694 21.45 -9.87 7.49
CA GLN A 694 21.26 -8.45 7.21
C GLN A 694 21.70 -7.58 8.41
N GLU A 695 21.33 -7.95 9.63
CA GLU A 695 21.78 -7.26 10.85
C GLU A 695 23.31 -7.31 11.01
N ALA A 696 23.94 -8.45 10.71
CA ALA A 696 25.39 -8.59 10.74
C ALA A 696 26.08 -7.70 9.70
N LYS A 697 25.47 -7.55 8.51
CA LYS A 697 25.96 -6.66 7.46
C LYS A 697 25.87 -5.20 7.89
N GLU A 698 24.72 -4.78 8.43
CA GLU A 698 24.51 -3.41 8.93
C GLU A 698 25.51 -3.06 10.04
N GLN A 699 25.75 -3.99 10.97
CA GLN A 699 26.74 -3.79 12.02
C GLN A 699 28.17 -3.68 11.45
N ALA A 700 28.53 -4.50 10.47
CA ALA A 700 29.84 -4.42 9.81
C ALA A 700 30.02 -3.07 9.08
N ASP A 701 28.99 -2.58 8.39
CA ASP A 701 29.01 -1.29 7.71
C ASP A 701 29.17 -0.13 8.71
N LEU A 702 28.46 -0.18 9.85
CA LEU A 702 28.63 0.76 10.96
C LEU A 702 30.05 0.74 11.54
N ASP A 703 30.61 -0.44 11.78
CA ASP A 703 31.97 -0.59 12.32
C ASP A 703 33.03 -0.02 11.35
N ILE A 704 32.83 -0.18 10.04
CA ILE A 704 33.70 0.40 9.01
C ILE A 704 33.60 1.93 9.03
N GLN A 705 32.38 2.49 9.12
CA GLN A 705 32.19 3.93 9.22
C GLN A 705 32.86 4.52 10.47
N ILE A 706 32.72 3.86 11.63
CA ILE A 706 33.37 4.27 12.88
C ILE A 706 34.89 4.23 12.75
N LYS A 707 35.46 3.16 12.19
CA LYS A 707 36.92 3.04 11.95
C LYS A 707 37.44 4.15 11.03
N ASN A 708 36.70 4.46 9.96
CA ASN A 708 37.07 5.52 9.03
C ASN A 708 37.00 6.90 9.70
N ALA A 709 35.97 7.17 10.49
CA ALA A 709 35.84 8.40 11.26
C ALA A 709 36.99 8.56 12.28
N ALA A 710 37.32 7.50 13.02
CA ALA A 710 38.44 7.49 13.97
C ALA A 710 39.79 7.73 13.28
N LYS A 711 40.02 7.13 12.11
CA LYS A 711 41.24 7.35 11.31
C LYS A 711 41.35 8.81 10.85
N ASN A 712 40.26 9.39 10.36
CA ASN A 712 40.22 10.79 9.94
C ASN A 712 40.44 11.75 11.11
N TYR A 713 39.89 11.45 12.28
CA TYR A 713 40.12 12.23 13.50
C TYR A 713 41.59 12.18 13.94
N THR A 714 42.22 11.00 13.92
CA THR A 714 43.65 10.86 14.22
C THR A 714 44.52 11.62 13.22
N LEU A 715 44.19 11.58 11.92
CA LEU A 715 44.88 12.37 10.89
C LEU A 715 44.71 13.88 11.11
N MET A 716 43.51 14.33 11.52
CA MET A 716 43.24 15.73 11.84
C MET A 716 44.01 16.19 13.08
N LEU A 717 44.07 15.37 14.13
CA LEU A 717 44.88 15.65 15.32
C LEU A 717 46.37 15.71 14.99
N ALA A 718 46.89 14.78 14.17
CA ALA A 718 48.27 14.81 13.72
C ALA A 718 48.59 16.10 12.94
N ALA A 719 47.70 16.52 12.03
CA ALA A 719 47.84 17.77 11.28
C ALA A 719 47.74 19.03 12.15
N LEU A 720 46.99 18.98 13.26
CA LEU A 720 46.91 20.07 14.25
C LEU A 720 48.18 20.15 15.11
N VAL A 721 48.77 19.01 15.45
CA VAL A 721 50.05 18.93 16.18
C VAL A 721 51.21 19.40 15.31
N GLU A 722 51.23 19.09 14.01
CA GLU A 722 52.24 19.59 13.06
C GLU A 722 52.15 21.10 12.78
N LYS A 723 50.98 21.74 13.02
CA LYS A 723 50.76 23.17 12.79
C LYS A 723 50.96 24.07 14.01
N SER A 724 51.50 23.57 15.12
CA SER A 724 51.78 24.37 16.32
C SER A 724 53.29 24.61 16.52
N PRO A 725 53.93 25.59 15.85
CA PRO A 725 55.34 25.89 16.05
C PRO A 725 55.55 26.90 17.18
N TYR A 726 54.90 26.77 18.34
CA TYR A 726 55.21 27.60 19.52
C TYR A 726 54.75 26.90 20.78
N TRP A 727 55.58 26.04 21.38
CA TRP A 727 55.69 25.79 22.83
C TRP A 727 56.90 24.84 23.04
N SER A 728 58.09 25.34 22.73
CA SER A 728 59.35 24.79 23.22
C SER A 728 60.29 25.95 23.50
N SER A 729 60.13 26.56 24.67
CA SER A 729 61.12 27.41 25.36
C SER A 729 60.79 27.39 26.85
#